data_AF-A0AA47N2E2-F1
#
_entry.id   AF-A0AA47N2E2-F1
#
_cell.length_a   1.000
_cell.length_b   1.000
_cell.length_c   1.000
_cell.angle_alpha   90.00
_cell.angle_beta   90.00
_cell.angle_gamma   90.00
#
_symmetry.space_group_name_H-M   'P 1'
#
loop_
_entity.id
_entity.type
_entity.pdbx_description
1 polymer ?
#
loop_
_entity_poly.entity_id
_entity_poly.type
_entity_poly.pdbx_seq_one_letter_code
_entity_poly.pdbx_strand_id
1 'polypeptide(L)'
;MRQWRTLEEAVEETVEETARVSVEDEAVEETVEDTIEETVVKPLEKGNKRGISGAATYRCSFKKEWSARWPFITMGTTSSFYWCSVCRQENSCAHQGVRDISRHVEGKGHRAKEQALNSASSVAQFYTPATSVGGMSVQEAKENQKVSMVQHNVPFAVADHFSPLYKECFSDSSTAQSFKSASTKTTCIINEAVAPHFRKELVMKMRENPFTLITDGSNDTGLQKMNPLTVRIFDTNKVVHRFLDMCTTSGQHCGTAEVIYKKINDTLQENNIPWRNCVGLSIDNAPVNTGAKNSIAARMLRENGSICIHGCPCHIIHNTAKHAGQKFMEITGFDPEDLTVDVGYWFKGSTNRKGYLAEFCDFHGTEYLEILLHISVRWLSLERYEKQPRFRRLVDAFSNPLTEVYLLFFQAVFPMFSTLNLLLQRERSSIFQLHGEMTKFIMKLFARFMKPLALQGRKVHDLYKDPLNQLPGDKLHVGFTTRTTLNRLLEAGDITPQEVQLFQQAALAFLVRAVEYSISKLPLKEALLKHAKCVDVQQRAECGVEDALYFVNRQGFPHFPKFQHIEYFVKFNFDHGHKQILNQFFTYGALFRFQELLPFHGPQEQDKVGEEFLEYQLMDIPMPQDPTTFNLEEFWGSMSSTKNKVTGLLEFGRLSKIAALVLVLPHSNADAKRVFSMVGLNKTKTRNSLALDGTLSSIMTVKMAGLEPQCFKWEPPTPVLKASKAATNTYNKQHK
;
A
#
# COMPACT_ATOMS: atom_id res chain seq x y z
N MET A 1 -14.08 47.15 4.73
CA MET A 1 -15.18 47.40 5.69
C MET A 1 -16.24 48.45 5.26
N ARG A 2 -16.38 48.85 3.98
CA ARG A 2 -17.45 49.80 3.54
C ARG A 2 -18.28 49.38 2.30
N GLN A 3 -18.09 48.19 1.75
CA GLN A 3 -18.81 47.73 0.55
C GLN A 3 -19.76 46.53 0.78
N TRP A 4 -19.99 46.12 2.03
CA TRP A 4 -20.83 44.96 2.36
C TRP A 4 -22.28 45.29 2.74
N ARG A 5 -22.71 46.57 2.65
CA ARG A 5 -24.08 47.01 3.02
C ARG A 5 -25.06 47.11 1.85
N THR A 6 -24.63 46.94 0.60
CA THR A 6 -25.46 47.19 -0.59
C THR A 6 -25.98 45.92 -1.27
N LEU A 7 -25.93 44.77 -0.60
CA LEU A 7 -26.43 43.49 -1.12
C LEU A 7 -27.69 42.96 -0.39
N GLU A 8 -28.19 43.67 0.62
CA GLU A 8 -29.43 43.32 1.33
C GLU A 8 -30.70 43.67 0.52
N GLU A 9 -30.64 44.60 -0.44
CA GLU A 9 -31.83 45.11 -1.15
C GLU A 9 -32.14 44.40 -2.49
N ALA A 10 -31.35 43.39 -2.90
CA ALA A 10 -31.51 42.75 -4.21
C ALA A 10 -32.12 41.33 -4.19
N VAL A 11 -32.60 40.85 -3.03
CA VAL A 11 -33.01 39.44 -2.86
C VAL A 11 -34.50 39.27 -2.51
N GLU A 12 -35.26 40.36 -2.37
CA GLU A 12 -36.69 40.29 -2.01
C GLU A 12 -37.66 40.02 -3.19
N GLU A 13 -37.21 39.94 -4.44
CA GLU A 13 -38.13 40.00 -5.59
C GLU A 13 -38.32 38.71 -6.41
N THR A 14 -37.85 37.54 -5.95
CA THR A 14 -38.10 36.28 -6.69
C THR A 14 -38.38 35.09 -5.77
N VAL A 15 -39.47 35.19 -5.00
CA VAL A 15 -40.10 34.03 -4.34
C VAL A 15 -41.61 34.14 -4.50
N GLU A 16 -42.11 33.89 -5.71
CA GLU A 16 -43.49 33.49 -5.96
C GLU A 16 -43.54 32.81 -7.33
N GLU A 17 -44.43 31.81 -7.48
CA GLU A 17 -44.55 30.84 -8.60
C GLU A 17 -43.51 29.69 -8.57
N THR A 18 -43.84 28.42 -8.35
CA THR A 18 -45.00 27.65 -8.80
C THR A 18 -45.17 26.41 -7.93
N ALA A 19 -46.43 26.05 -7.70
CA ALA A 19 -46.87 24.91 -6.92
C ALA A 19 -47.52 23.84 -7.81
N ARG A 20 -47.41 22.56 -7.37
CA ARG A 20 -48.32 21.42 -7.65
C ARG A 20 -48.22 20.80 -9.06
N VAL A 21 -48.39 19.49 -9.30
CA VAL A 21 -49.44 18.54 -8.86
C VAL A 21 -48.92 17.07 -8.93
N SER A 22 -49.62 16.21 -8.18
CA SER A 22 -49.63 14.74 -7.93
C SER A 22 -49.50 13.78 -9.14
N VAL A 23 -49.32 12.45 -8.96
CA VAL A 23 -50.37 11.40 -8.80
C VAL A 23 -49.65 10.03 -8.66
N GLU A 24 -49.79 9.33 -7.52
CA GLU A 24 -50.57 8.09 -7.22
C GLU A 24 -49.82 6.76 -7.39
N ASP A 25 -50.04 5.92 -6.36
CA ASP A 25 -49.65 4.52 -6.20
C ASP A 25 -50.46 3.59 -7.12
N GLU A 26 -49.90 2.43 -7.48
CA GLU A 26 -50.65 1.18 -7.48
C GLU A 26 -49.72 -0.04 -7.42
N ALA A 27 -50.03 -0.93 -6.47
CA ALA A 27 -49.39 -2.21 -6.23
C ALA A 27 -50.25 -3.33 -6.82
N VAL A 28 -49.62 -4.34 -7.43
CA VAL A 28 -50.27 -5.62 -7.75
C VAL A 28 -49.32 -6.75 -7.38
N GLU A 29 -49.74 -7.55 -6.40
CA GLU A 29 -49.24 -8.89 -6.11
C GLU A 29 -49.84 -9.88 -7.11
N GLU A 30 -49.04 -10.83 -7.59
CA GLU A 30 -49.57 -12.05 -8.19
C GLU A 30 -48.69 -13.24 -7.80
N THR A 31 -49.32 -14.19 -7.12
CA THR A 31 -48.81 -15.50 -6.71
C THR A 31 -49.04 -16.53 -7.82
N VAL A 32 -48.04 -17.34 -8.15
CA VAL A 32 -48.24 -18.61 -8.87
C VAL A 32 -47.30 -19.69 -8.32
N GLU A 33 -47.91 -20.78 -7.85
CA GLU A 33 -47.29 -22.05 -7.43
C GLU A 33 -47.07 -23.01 -8.62
N ASP A 34 -46.31 -24.07 -8.33
CA ASP A 34 -46.13 -25.35 -9.08
C ASP A 34 -45.16 -25.32 -10.28
N THR A 35 -44.27 -26.29 -10.49
CA THR A 35 -44.13 -27.68 -10.02
C THR A 35 -42.65 -28.12 -10.20
N ILE A 36 -42.17 -29.02 -9.34
CA ILE A 36 -40.84 -29.65 -9.41
C ILE A 36 -40.98 -31.02 -10.09
N GLU A 37 -40.33 -31.22 -11.24
CA GLU A 37 -40.06 -32.56 -11.79
C GLU A 37 -38.55 -32.88 -11.69
N GLU A 38 -38.21 -33.78 -10.78
CA GLU A 38 -36.90 -34.41 -10.70
C GLU A 38 -36.77 -35.47 -11.82
N THR A 39 -35.83 -35.27 -12.76
CA THR A 39 -35.38 -36.34 -13.65
C THR A 39 -33.95 -36.75 -13.32
N VAL A 40 -33.86 -37.95 -12.74
CA VAL A 40 -32.64 -38.71 -12.47
C VAL A 40 -32.05 -39.23 -13.79
N VAL A 41 -30.79 -38.92 -14.09
CA VAL A 41 -30.02 -39.59 -15.15
C VAL A 41 -28.71 -40.15 -14.59
N LYS A 42 -28.59 -41.47 -14.66
CA LYS A 42 -27.44 -42.31 -14.29
C LYS A 42 -26.30 -42.23 -15.35
N PRO A 43 -25.05 -42.59 -14.99
CA PRO A 43 -23.85 -42.25 -15.76
C PRO A 43 -23.56 -43.25 -16.90
N LEU A 44 -23.04 -42.74 -18.02
CA LEU A 44 -22.58 -43.53 -19.15
C LEU A 44 -21.07 -43.75 -19.09
N GLU A 45 -20.70 -45.02 -18.96
CA GLU A 45 -19.34 -45.56 -19.05
C GLU A 45 -18.72 -45.32 -20.43
N LYS A 46 -17.43 -44.94 -20.47
CA LYS A 46 -16.63 -44.93 -21.69
C LYS A 46 -15.52 -45.97 -21.60
N GLY A 47 -15.55 -46.88 -22.58
CA GLY A 47 -14.70 -48.05 -22.70
C GLY A 47 -13.20 -47.81 -22.89
N ASN A 48 -12.46 -48.82 -22.43
CA ASN A 48 -11.02 -49.01 -22.53
C ASN A 48 -10.47 -48.92 -23.96
N LYS A 49 -9.43 -48.11 -24.17
CA LYS A 49 -8.45 -48.30 -25.25
C LYS A 49 -7.06 -48.57 -24.66
N ARG A 50 -6.50 -49.71 -25.08
CA ARG A 50 -5.22 -50.30 -24.66
C ARG A 50 -4.04 -49.38 -24.98
N GLY A 51 -3.09 -49.29 -24.05
CA GLY A 51 -1.89 -48.48 -24.15
C GLY A 51 -0.79 -49.07 -25.03
N ILE A 52 -0.05 -48.17 -25.67
CA ILE A 52 1.29 -48.42 -26.21
C ILE A 52 2.27 -47.99 -25.11
N SER A 53 3.11 -48.90 -24.62
CA SER A 53 4.16 -48.62 -23.65
C SER A 53 5.37 -47.98 -24.36
N GLY A 54 5.71 -46.75 -23.99
CA GLY A 54 6.88 -46.04 -24.51
C GLY A 54 7.38 -44.98 -23.53
N ALA A 55 8.66 -45.09 -23.18
CA ALA A 55 9.47 -44.28 -22.27
C ALA A 55 9.13 -44.41 -20.76
N ALA A 56 10.13 -44.79 -19.97
CA ALA A 56 10.10 -44.66 -18.52
C ALA A 56 9.78 -43.19 -18.18
N THR A 57 8.59 -42.94 -17.65
CA THR A 57 8.21 -41.64 -17.13
C THR A 57 8.92 -41.47 -15.78
N TYR A 58 10.18 -41.05 -15.83
CA TYR A 58 10.75 -40.36 -14.68
C TYR A 58 9.82 -39.16 -14.42
N ARG A 59 9.13 -39.13 -13.28
CA ARG A 59 8.43 -37.93 -12.81
C ARG A 59 9.36 -37.23 -11.84
N CYS A 60 10.32 -36.49 -12.39
CA CYS A 60 11.21 -35.69 -11.57
C CYS A 60 10.40 -34.61 -10.83
N SER A 61 10.67 -34.46 -9.53
CA SER A 61 10.09 -33.38 -8.71
C SER A 61 11.09 -32.24 -8.54
N PHE A 62 10.56 -31.03 -8.48
CA PHE A 62 11.27 -29.79 -8.24
C PHE A 62 11.98 -29.85 -6.91
N LYS A 63 13.29 -29.58 -6.93
CA LYS A 63 14.11 -29.50 -5.72
C LYS A 63 14.35 -28.03 -5.40
N LYS A 64 14.09 -27.63 -4.15
CA LYS A 64 14.31 -26.26 -3.66
C LYS A 64 15.75 -25.76 -3.88
N GLU A 65 16.71 -26.67 -3.92
CA GLU A 65 18.12 -26.41 -4.21
C GLU A 65 18.34 -25.70 -5.56
N TRP A 66 17.47 -25.95 -6.55
CA TRP A 66 17.60 -25.37 -7.88
C TRP A 66 17.39 -23.86 -7.90
N SER A 67 16.56 -23.33 -6.99
CA SER A 67 16.36 -21.90 -6.80
C SER A 67 17.60 -21.19 -6.25
N ALA A 68 18.56 -21.91 -5.64
CA ALA A 68 19.84 -21.31 -5.26
C ALA A 68 20.73 -21.04 -6.48
N ARG A 69 20.65 -21.89 -7.52
CA ARG A 69 21.39 -21.72 -8.77
C ARG A 69 20.72 -20.72 -9.71
N TRP A 70 19.39 -20.67 -9.71
CA TRP A 70 18.58 -19.75 -10.51
C TRP A 70 17.56 -19.04 -9.61
N PRO A 71 17.91 -17.89 -9.00
CA PRO A 71 17.04 -17.19 -8.04
C PRO A 71 15.67 -16.80 -8.60
N PHE A 72 15.53 -16.71 -9.92
CA PHE A 72 14.31 -16.34 -10.61
C PHE A 72 13.33 -17.52 -10.85
N ILE A 73 13.66 -18.76 -10.42
CA ILE A 73 12.74 -19.91 -10.53
C ILE A 73 12.19 -20.35 -9.17
N THR A 74 10.93 -20.79 -9.17
CA THR A 74 10.21 -21.27 -7.98
C THR A 74 9.43 -22.55 -8.32
N MET A 75 9.01 -23.34 -7.32
CA MET A 75 8.14 -24.49 -7.54
C MET A 75 6.83 -24.04 -8.20
N GLY A 76 6.37 -24.85 -9.15
CA GLY A 76 5.12 -24.61 -9.85
C GLY A 76 3.90 -25.02 -9.02
N THR A 77 2.81 -25.23 -9.75
CA THR A 77 1.50 -25.65 -9.26
C THR A 77 1.59 -27.02 -8.58
N THR A 78 2.46 -27.89 -9.09
CA THR A 78 2.80 -29.18 -8.48
C THR A 78 4.31 -29.35 -8.46
N SER A 79 4.81 -30.33 -7.71
CA SER A 79 6.25 -30.62 -7.66
C SER A 79 6.83 -30.97 -9.03
N SER A 80 6.04 -31.38 -10.03
CA SER A 80 6.55 -31.70 -11.38
C SER A 80 6.80 -30.48 -12.27
N PHE A 81 6.47 -29.27 -11.80
CA PHE A 81 6.58 -28.02 -12.55
C PHE A 81 7.38 -26.98 -11.78
N TYR A 82 7.92 -26.01 -12.52
CA TYR A 82 8.57 -24.83 -11.97
C TYR A 82 8.09 -23.58 -12.70
N TRP A 83 8.03 -22.49 -11.97
CA TRP A 83 7.73 -21.16 -12.48
C TRP A 83 9.02 -20.40 -12.74
N CYS A 84 9.05 -19.62 -13.82
CA CYS A 84 10.16 -18.72 -14.15
C CYS A 84 9.66 -17.27 -14.14
N SER A 85 10.18 -16.45 -13.21
CA SER A 85 9.78 -15.04 -13.07
C SER A 85 10.27 -14.13 -14.20
N VAL A 86 11.40 -14.47 -14.84
CA VAL A 86 11.90 -13.78 -16.05
C VAL A 86 10.96 -14.01 -17.24
N CYS A 87 10.59 -15.27 -17.49
CA CYS A 87 9.75 -15.63 -18.64
C CYS A 87 8.26 -15.48 -18.39
N ARG A 88 7.85 -15.34 -17.13
CA ARG A 88 6.44 -15.28 -16.70
C ARG A 88 5.63 -16.49 -17.17
N GLN A 89 6.21 -17.67 -17.03
CA GLN A 89 5.56 -18.92 -17.41
C GLN A 89 5.95 -20.10 -16.52
N GLU A 90 5.04 -21.06 -16.45
CA GLU A 90 5.25 -22.35 -15.80
C GLU A 90 5.77 -23.37 -16.83
N ASN A 91 6.82 -24.09 -16.47
CA ASN A 91 7.47 -25.09 -17.31
C ASN A 91 7.54 -26.42 -16.55
N SER A 92 7.52 -27.54 -17.30
CA SER A 92 7.68 -28.86 -16.70
C SER A 92 9.16 -29.17 -16.42
N CYS A 93 9.45 -29.71 -15.24
CA CYS A 93 10.72 -30.38 -14.96
C CYS A 93 10.55 -31.89 -14.81
N ALA A 94 9.37 -32.43 -15.16
CA ALA A 94 9.07 -33.83 -14.97
C ALA A 94 10.02 -34.73 -15.77
N HIS A 95 10.44 -34.32 -16.97
CA HIS A 95 11.11 -35.17 -17.94
C HIS A 95 12.59 -35.42 -17.61
N GLN A 96 13.38 -34.37 -17.40
CA GLN A 96 14.82 -34.44 -17.12
C GLN A 96 15.25 -33.57 -15.93
N GLY A 97 14.31 -33.10 -15.10
CA GLY A 97 14.61 -32.37 -13.87
C GLY A 97 15.43 -31.10 -14.12
N VAL A 98 16.61 -31.01 -13.51
CA VAL A 98 17.54 -29.87 -13.62
C VAL A 98 17.99 -29.56 -15.06
N ARG A 99 18.01 -30.57 -15.95
CA ARG A 99 18.36 -30.37 -17.37
C ARG A 99 17.25 -29.63 -18.13
N ASP A 100 15.98 -29.82 -17.77
CA ASP A 100 14.87 -29.06 -18.36
C ASP A 100 14.98 -27.57 -18.01
N ILE A 101 15.41 -27.28 -16.78
CA ILE A 101 15.65 -25.90 -16.32
C ILE A 101 16.85 -25.29 -17.04
N SER A 102 17.98 -26.01 -17.10
CA SER A 102 19.18 -25.53 -17.78
C SER A 102 18.90 -25.18 -19.25
N ARG A 103 18.19 -26.07 -19.96
CA ARG A 103 17.75 -25.84 -21.35
C ARG A 103 16.82 -24.64 -21.50
N HIS A 104 15.92 -24.41 -20.54
CA HIS A 104 15.05 -23.23 -20.55
C HIS A 104 15.84 -21.94 -20.39
N VAL A 105 16.72 -21.88 -19.38
CA VAL A 105 17.54 -20.69 -19.05
C VAL A 105 18.52 -20.36 -20.19
N GLU A 106 19.13 -21.38 -20.79
CA GLU A 106 20.07 -21.19 -21.90
C GLU A 106 19.37 -20.84 -23.22
N GLY A 107 18.04 -21.03 -23.30
CA GLY A 107 17.24 -20.77 -24.48
C GLY A 107 17.20 -19.30 -24.88
N LYS A 108 17.20 -19.03 -26.19
CA LYS A 108 17.22 -17.67 -26.76
C LYS A 108 16.10 -16.77 -26.19
N GLY A 109 14.89 -17.31 -26.02
CA GLY A 109 13.74 -16.55 -25.51
C GLY A 109 13.87 -16.14 -24.04
N HIS A 110 14.54 -16.93 -23.20
CA HIS A 110 14.82 -16.55 -21.82
C HIS A 110 15.87 -15.45 -21.77
N ARG A 111 17.01 -15.65 -22.44
CA ARG A 111 18.13 -14.69 -22.46
C ARG A 111 17.71 -13.30 -22.96
N ALA A 112 16.86 -13.23 -23.99
CA ALA A 112 16.36 -11.95 -24.49
C ALA A 112 15.52 -11.20 -23.43
N LYS A 113 14.64 -11.89 -22.71
CA LYS A 113 13.82 -11.30 -21.64
C LYS A 113 14.65 -10.90 -20.43
N GLU A 114 15.64 -11.70 -20.08
CA GLU A 114 16.60 -11.40 -19.01
C GLU A 114 17.42 -10.14 -19.33
N GLN A 115 17.95 -10.02 -20.55
CA GLN A 115 18.66 -8.82 -21.00
C GLN A 115 17.76 -7.57 -20.98
N ALA A 116 16.50 -7.70 -21.42
CA ALA A 116 15.55 -6.60 -21.39
C ALA A 116 15.28 -6.10 -19.96
N LEU A 117 15.08 -7.03 -18.99
CA LEU A 117 14.89 -6.69 -17.58
C LEU A 117 16.11 -5.99 -16.97
N ASN A 118 17.32 -6.40 -17.35
CA ASN A 118 18.57 -5.81 -16.88
C ASN A 118 18.95 -4.49 -17.56
N SER A 119 18.31 -4.16 -18.69
CA SER A 119 18.52 -2.90 -19.41
C SER A 119 17.51 -1.80 -19.02
N ALA A 120 16.41 -2.18 -18.36
CA ALA A 120 15.39 -1.23 -17.88
C ALA A 120 15.84 -0.38 -16.67
N SER A 121 17.02 -0.65 -16.14
CA SER A 121 17.68 0.01 -15.00
C SER A 121 18.55 1.21 -15.39
N SER A 122 19.05 1.26 -16.64
CA SER A 122 19.77 2.44 -17.14
C SER A 122 18.91 3.17 -18.16
N VAL A 123 18.36 4.33 -17.79
CA VAL A 123 17.94 5.32 -18.79
C VAL A 123 19.21 5.92 -19.39
N ALA A 124 19.81 5.21 -20.34
CA ALA A 124 20.84 5.75 -21.22
C ALA A 124 20.25 5.84 -22.63
N GLN A 125 20.12 7.08 -23.10
CA GLN A 125 19.72 7.47 -24.45
C GLN A 125 20.53 6.70 -25.49
N PHE A 126 19.89 5.91 -26.35
CA PHE A 126 20.38 5.71 -27.72
C PHE A 126 19.20 5.44 -28.66
N TYR A 127 18.93 6.43 -29.50
CA TYR A 127 18.27 6.22 -30.78
C TYR A 127 19.18 5.34 -31.64
N THR A 128 18.66 4.20 -32.11
CA THR A 128 18.86 3.78 -33.50
C THR A 128 17.82 2.70 -33.84
N PRO A 129 17.24 2.73 -35.06
CA PRO A 129 16.16 1.84 -35.44
C PRO A 129 16.73 0.51 -35.93
N ALA A 130 16.45 -0.56 -35.20
CA ALA A 130 16.65 -1.92 -35.70
C ALA A 130 15.29 -2.54 -36.00
N THR A 131 14.99 -2.58 -37.29
CA THR A 131 13.96 -3.37 -37.95
C THR A 131 13.99 -4.84 -37.49
N SER A 132 12.93 -5.28 -36.83
CA SER A 132 12.46 -6.66 -36.91
C SER A 132 10.99 -6.65 -37.28
N VAL A 133 10.70 -6.90 -38.55
CA VAL A 133 9.35 -7.12 -39.07
C VAL A 133 8.84 -8.43 -38.48
N GLY A 134 7.92 -8.31 -37.52
CA GLY A 134 7.12 -9.38 -36.95
C GLY A 134 5.97 -8.73 -36.19
N GLY A 135 4.92 -8.32 -36.90
CA GLY A 135 3.75 -7.70 -36.28
C GLY A 135 3.07 -8.65 -35.28
N MET A 136 2.38 -8.09 -34.29
CA MET A 136 1.58 -8.86 -33.33
C MET A 136 0.56 -9.74 -34.06
N SER A 137 0.39 -10.97 -33.59
CA SER A 137 -0.75 -11.79 -34.02
C SER A 137 -2.07 -11.13 -33.60
N VAL A 138 -3.15 -11.45 -34.32
CA VAL A 138 -4.50 -10.97 -34.00
C VAL A 138 -4.90 -11.26 -32.55
N GLN A 139 -4.43 -12.37 -31.99
CA GLN A 139 -4.75 -12.74 -30.61
C GLN A 139 -3.92 -11.92 -29.60
N GLU A 140 -2.64 -11.69 -29.86
CA GLU A 140 -1.82 -10.83 -29.00
C GLU A 140 -2.34 -9.38 -28.99
N ALA A 141 -2.71 -8.85 -30.17
CA ALA A 141 -3.31 -7.52 -30.29
C ALA A 141 -4.61 -7.39 -29.48
N LYS A 142 -5.43 -8.45 -29.48
CA LYS A 142 -6.67 -8.52 -28.67
C LYS A 142 -6.37 -8.47 -27.18
N GLU A 143 -5.33 -9.14 -26.72
CA GLU A 143 -5.01 -9.25 -25.31
C GLU A 143 -4.40 -7.94 -24.80
N ASN A 144 -3.52 -7.34 -25.59
CA ASN A 144 -2.93 -6.04 -25.31
C ASN A 144 -3.95 -4.90 -25.29
N GLN A 145 -4.93 -4.91 -26.20
CA GLN A 145 -6.02 -3.95 -26.13
C GLN A 145 -6.74 -4.02 -24.78
N LYS A 146 -7.11 -5.21 -24.32
CA LYS A 146 -7.89 -5.38 -23.08
C LYS A 146 -7.10 -4.96 -21.85
N VAL A 147 -5.82 -5.34 -21.79
CA VAL A 147 -4.93 -4.89 -20.72
C VAL A 147 -4.79 -3.38 -20.73
N SER A 148 -4.58 -2.77 -21.89
CA SER A 148 -4.48 -1.30 -22.02
C SER A 148 -5.76 -0.61 -21.56
N MET A 149 -6.94 -1.14 -21.93
CA MET A 149 -8.22 -0.63 -21.45
C MET A 149 -8.33 -0.66 -19.93
N VAL A 150 -7.88 -1.76 -19.29
CA VAL A 150 -7.87 -1.86 -17.82
C VAL A 150 -6.92 -0.85 -17.19
N GLN A 151 -5.69 -0.73 -17.69
CA GLN A 151 -4.69 0.19 -17.13
C GLN A 151 -5.16 1.65 -17.18
N HIS A 152 -5.83 2.04 -18.27
CA HIS A 152 -6.29 3.42 -18.49
C HIS A 152 -7.74 3.68 -18.05
N ASN A 153 -8.36 2.78 -17.29
CA ASN A 153 -9.74 2.91 -16.82
C ASN A 153 -10.75 3.13 -17.97
N VAL A 154 -10.54 2.53 -19.14
CA VAL A 154 -11.45 2.59 -20.30
C VAL A 154 -12.60 1.59 -20.13
N PRO A 155 -13.88 2.04 -20.08
CA PRO A 155 -15.02 1.14 -19.87
C PRO A 155 -15.09 0.02 -20.92
N PHE A 156 -15.39 -1.21 -20.48
CA PHE A 156 -15.44 -2.35 -21.40
C PHE A 156 -16.53 -2.23 -22.47
N ALA A 157 -17.59 -1.44 -22.23
CA ALA A 157 -18.58 -1.09 -23.24
C ALA A 157 -17.96 -0.42 -24.47
N VAL A 158 -16.87 0.34 -24.31
CA VAL A 158 -16.15 0.98 -25.43
C VAL A 158 -15.55 -0.07 -26.38
N ALA A 159 -15.33 -1.31 -25.92
CA ALA A 159 -14.79 -2.37 -26.76
C ALA A 159 -15.67 -2.71 -27.96
N ASP A 160 -16.97 -2.41 -27.91
CA ASP A 160 -17.92 -2.67 -29.00
C ASP A 160 -17.63 -1.82 -30.25
N HIS A 161 -16.94 -0.69 -30.08
CA HIS A 161 -16.61 0.22 -31.16
C HIS A 161 -15.24 -0.04 -31.80
N PHE A 162 -14.31 -0.73 -31.13
CA PHE A 162 -12.96 -0.89 -31.66
C PHE A 162 -12.89 -1.82 -32.88
N SER A 163 -13.67 -2.90 -32.90
CA SER A 163 -13.67 -3.82 -34.04
C SER A 163 -14.09 -3.14 -35.36
N PRO A 164 -15.21 -2.38 -35.44
CA PRO A 164 -15.53 -1.63 -36.65
C PRO A 164 -14.53 -0.49 -36.92
N LEU A 165 -14.11 0.26 -35.89
CA LEU A 165 -13.19 1.37 -36.05
C LEU A 165 -11.84 0.95 -36.65
N TYR A 166 -11.25 -0.14 -36.16
CA TYR A 166 -9.97 -0.64 -36.70
C TYR A 166 -10.06 -1.06 -38.15
N LYS A 167 -11.22 -1.55 -38.61
CA LYS A 167 -11.42 -1.92 -40.01
C LYS A 167 -11.44 -0.72 -40.93
N GLU A 168 -12.08 0.36 -40.50
CA GLU A 168 -12.17 1.62 -41.24
C GLU A 168 -10.82 2.36 -41.25
N CYS A 169 -10.15 2.44 -40.09
CA CYS A 169 -8.87 3.15 -39.97
C CYS A 169 -7.69 2.42 -40.66
N PHE A 170 -7.74 1.09 -40.73
CA PHE A 170 -6.62 0.25 -41.20
C PHE A 170 -7.12 -0.78 -42.24
N SER A 171 -7.57 -0.29 -43.39
CA SER A 171 -8.09 -1.11 -44.49
C SER A 171 -7.04 -2.05 -45.10
N ASP A 172 -5.75 -1.70 -45.00
CA ASP A 172 -4.59 -2.43 -45.48
C ASP A 172 -4.11 -3.54 -44.51
N SER A 173 -4.54 -3.51 -43.24
CA SER A 173 -4.05 -4.41 -42.21
C SER A 173 -4.92 -5.66 -42.04
N SER A 174 -4.43 -6.82 -42.48
CA SER A 174 -5.11 -8.11 -42.30
C SER A 174 -5.43 -8.42 -40.82
N THR A 175 -4.55 -7.99 -39.91
CA THR A 175 -4.75 -8.11 -38.46
C THR A 175 -5.93 -7.27 -37.97
N ALA A 176 -6.03 -6.00 -38.42
CA ALA A 176 -7.13 -5.11 -38.09
C ALA A 176 -8.47 -5.64 -38.66
N GLN A 177 -8.45 -6.12 -39.91
CA GLN A 177 -9.63 -6.72 -40.56
C GLN A 177 -10.15 -7.96 -39.82
N SER A 178 -9.24 -8.76 -39.25
CA SER A 178 -9.55 -9.97 -38.48
C SER A 178 -9.85 -9.71 -37.00
N PHE A 179 -9.79 -8.45 -36.57
CA PHE A 179 -10.03 -8.08 -35.19
C PHE A 179 -11.52 -8.25 -34.83
N LYS A 180 -11.76 -9.05 -33.79
CA LYS A 180 -13.10 -9.36 -33.25
C LYS A 180 -13.03 -9.39 -31.73
N SER A 181 -13.39 -8.26 -31.13
CA SER A 181 -13.53 -8.06 -29.69
C SER A 181 -14.72 -7.14 -29.43
N ALA A 182 -15.44 -7.44 -28.35
CA ALA A 182 -16.63 -6.73 -27.89
C ALA A 182 -16.59 -6.70 -26.35
N SER A 183 -17.51 -5.99 -25.71
CA SER A 183 -17.59 -5.80 -24.28
C SER A 183 -17.69 -7.13 -23.51
N THR A 184 -18.61 -8.02 -23.88
CA THR A 184 -18.73 -9.37 -23.27
C THR A 184 -17.44 -10.17 -23.38
N LYS A 185 -16.86 -10.26 -24.59
CA LYS A 185 -15.62 -11.00 -24.81
C LYS A 185 -14.44 -10.41 -24.03
N THR A 186 -14.42 -9.09 -23.87
CA THR A 186 -13.42 -8.38 -23.07
C THR A 186 -13.54 -8.75 -21.60
N THR A 187 -14.74 -8.67 -21.04
CA THR A 187 -15.04 -9.07 -19.67
C THR A 187 -14.63 -10.52 -19.41
N CYS A 188 -15.05 -11.47 -20.26
CA CYS A 188 -14.71 -12.88 -20.09
C CYS A 188 -13.19 -13.10 -20.12
N ILE A 189 -12.46 -12.50 -21.07
CA ILE A 189 -11.01 -12.70 -21.18
C ILE A 189 -10.27 -12.10 -19.98
N ILE A 190 -10.69 -10.93 -19.49
CA ILE A 190 -10.10 -10.33 -18.30
C ILE A 190 -10.32 -11.22 -17.08
N ASN A 191 -11.55 -11.71 -16.88
CA ASN A 191 -11.91 -12.51 -15.70
C ASN A 191 -11.34 -13.94 -15.73
N GLU A 192 -11.35 -14.59 -16.89
CA GLU A 192 -11.06 -16.04 -17.00
C GLU A 192 -9.64 -16.35 -17.47
N ALA A 193 -8.90 -15.38 -18.03
CA ALA A 193 -7.58 -15.62 -18.59
C ALA A 193 -6.51 -14.67 -18.04
N VAL A 194 -6.73 -13.35 -18.12
CA VAL A 194 -5.68 -12.37 -17.81
C VAL A 194 -5.51 -12.18 -16.30
N ALA A 195 -6.59 -11.90 -15.55
CA ALA A 195 -6.49 -11.73 -14.10
C ALA A 195 -6.03 -13.02 -13.38
N PRO A 196 -6.56 -14.22 -13.70
CA PRO A 196 -6.09 -15.47 -13.08
C PRO A 196 -4.61 -15.74 -13.34
N HIS A 197 -4.08 -15.34 -14.50
CA HIS A 197 -2.66 -15.46 -14.78
C HIS A 197 -1.83 -14.61 -13.80
N PHE A 198 -2.08 -13.30 -13.69
CA PHE A 198 -1.35 -12.43 -12.77
C PHE A 198 -1.53 -12.83 -11.31
N ARG A 199 -2.73 -13.28 -10.91
CA ARG A 199 -2.97 -13.81 -9.57
C ARG A 199 -2.14 -15.06 -9.30
N LYS A 200 -2.05 -15.98 -10.26
CA LYS A 200 -1.20 -17.19 -10.16
C LYS A 200 0.28 -16.82 -10.05
N GLU A 201 0.77 -15.84 -10.81
CA GLU A 201 2.15 -15.34 -10.68
C GLU A 201 2.44 -14.85 -9.26
N LEU A 202 1.53 -14.06 -8.69
CA LEU A 202 1.65 -13.54 -7.32
C LEU A 202 1.66 -14.67 -6.29
N VAL A 203 0.69 -15.58 -6.36
CA VAL A 203 0.55 -16.71 -5.44
C VAL A 203 1.81 -17.58 -5.45
N MET A 204 2.38 -17.88 -6.62
CA MET A 204 3.63 -18.63 -6.73
C MET A 204 4.78 -17.95 -6.00
N LYS A 205 4.91 -16.63 -6.13
CA LYS A 205 5.95 -15.87 -5.43
C LYS A 205 5.73 -15.89 -3.91
N MET A 206 4.50 -15.69 -3.44
CA MET A 206 4.16 -15.70 -2.01
C MET A 206 4.42 -17.06 -1.33
N ARG A 207 4.33 -18.17 -2.07
CA ARG A 207 4.61 -19.52 -1.55
C ARG A 207 6.06 -19.77 -1.19
N GLU A 208 6.99 -18.97 -1.73
CA GLU A 208 8.43 -19.20 -1.56
C GLU A 208 9.21 -18.01 -1.02
N ASN A 209 8.66 -16.79 -1.12
CA ASN A 209 9.37 -15.55 -0.81
C ASN A 209 8.70 -14.81 0.36
N PRO A 210 9.44 -13.95 1.09
CA PRO A 210 8.87 -13.10 2.11
C PRO A 210 7.85 -12.13 1.48
N PHE A 211 6.72 -11.94 2.15
CA PHE A 211 5.71 -10.97 1.74
C PHE A 211 5.09 -10.24 2.93
N THR A 212 4.59 -9.02 2.68
CA THR A 212 3.83 -8.22 3.64
C THR A 212 2.39 -8.12 3.17
N LEU A 213 1.43 -8.42 4.04
CA LEU A 213 0.02 -8.17 3.76
C LEU A 213 -0.35 -6.74 4.11
N ILE A 214 -1.18 -6.14 3.27
CA ILE A 214 -1.65 -4.77 3.43
C ILE A 214 -3.17 -4.79 3.23
N THR A 215 -3.90 -4.33 4.24
CA THR A 215 -5.36 -4.28 4.19
C THR A 215 -5.90 -3.07 4.94
N ASP A 216 -7.01 -2.55 4.45
CA ASP A 216 -7.80 -1.51 5.09
C ASP A 216 -9.26 -1.71 4.68
N GLY A 217 -10.19 -1.27 5.52
CA GLY A 217 -11.62 -1.51 5.34
C GLY A 217 -12.34 -0.27 4.84
N SER A 218 -13.28 -0.43 3.90
CA SER A 218 -14.25 0.61 3.54
C SER A 218 -15.68 0.13 3.81
N ASN A 219 -16.53 1.10 4.14
CA ASN A 219 -17.97 0.91 4.33
C ASN A 219 -18.78 1.42 3.13
N ASP A 220 -18.15 1.97 2.09
CA ASP A 220 -18.82 2.64 0.96
C ASP A 220 -19.28 1.65 -0.13
N THR A 221 -19.77 0.48 0.30
CA THR A 221 -20.10 -0.68 -0.55
C THR A 221 -21.50 -1.24 -0.34
N GLY A 222 -22.39 -0.47 0.30
CA GLY A 222 -23.76 -0.91 0.60
C GLY A 222 -23.78 -1.90 1.76
N LEU A 223 -24.36 -3.09 1.56
CA LEU A 223 -24.50 -4.13 2.59
C LEU A 223 -23.24 -5.01 2.78
N GLN A 224 -22.29 -4.92 1.85
CA GLN A 224 -21.02 -5.63 1.93
C GLN A 224 -19.95 -4.72 2.50
N LYS A 225 -19.01 -5.29 3.25
CA LYS A 225 -17.78 -4.63 3.66
C LYS A 225 -16.64 -5.08 2.75
N MET A 226 -15.93 -4.13 2.16
CA MET A 226 -14.74 -4.43 1.35
C MET A 226 -13.47 -4.25 2.20
N ASN A 227 -12.56 -5.22 2.15
CA ASN A 227 -11.25 -5.12 2.78
C ASN A 227 -10.18 -5.55 1.77
N PRO A 228 -9.86 -4.73 0.75
CA PRO A 228 -8.87 -5.08 -0.26
C PRO A 228 -7.60 -5.62 0.39
N LEU A 229 -7.25 -6.85 0.02
CA LEU A 229 -6.05 -7.53 0.46
C LEU A 229 -5.00 -7.41 -0.63
N THR A 230 -3.94 -6.71 -0.29
CA THR A 230 -2.82 -6.46 -1.19
C THR A 230 -1.51 -6.93 -0.56
N VAL A 231 -0.49 -7.10 -1.39
CA VAL A 231 0.75 -7.77 -1.02
C VAL A 231 1.93 -6.94 -1.49
N ARG A 232 2.86 -6.65 -0.57
CA ARG A 232 4.22 -6.19 -0.91
C ARG A 232 5.13 -7.40 -1.01
N ILE A 233 5.91 -7.48 -2.09
CA ILE A 233 6.89 -8.55 -2.33
C ILE A 233 8.09 -7.99 -3.10
N PHE A 234 9.27 -8.54 -2.87
CA PHE A 234 10.46 -8.22 -3.65
C PHE A 234 10.44 -9.04 -4.94
N ASP A 235 10.38 -8.38 -6.08
CA ASP A 235 10.26 -9.00 -7.39
C ASP A 235 11.41 -8.57 -8.29
N THR A 236 12.34 -9.51 -8.51
CA THR A 236 13.57 -9.33 -9.29
C THR A 236 14.49 -8.26 -8.69
N ASN A 237 14.20 -6.98 -8.94
CA ASN A 237 15.04 -5.84 -8.53
C ASN A 237 14.25 -4.72 -7.85
N LYS A 238 12.98 -4.94 -7.49
CA LYS A 238 12.17 -3.91 -6.84
C LYS A 238 11.11 -4.48 -5.94
N VAL A 239 10.68 -3.72 -4.95
CA VAL A 239 9.49 -4.04 -4.18
C VAL A 239 8.27 -3.66 -5.00
N VAL A 240 7.37 -4.62 -5.19
CA VAL A 240 6.12 -4.40 -5.91
C VAL A 240 4.93 -4.58 -4.99
N HIS A 241 3.92 -3.74 -5.21
CA HIS A 241 2.61 -3.83 -4.56
C HIS A 241 1.61 -4.45 -5.54
N ARG A 242 0.97 -5.54 -5.13
CA ARG A 242 0.10 -6.38 -5.97
C ARG A 242 -1.23 -6.64 -5.28
N PHE A 243 -2.31 -6.71 -6.04
CA PHE A 243 -3.63 -7.07 -5.52
C PHE A 243 -3.75 -8.60 -5.40
N LEU A 244 -4.21 -9.09 -4.24
CA LEU A 244 -4.48 -10.50 -4.04
C LEU A 244 -5.98 -10.78 -4.12
N ASP A 245 -6.78 -10.10 -3.31
CA ASP A 245 -8.22 -10.38 -3.20
C ASP A 245 -8.99 -9.16 -2.68
N MET A 246 -10.29 -9.05 -2.97
CA MET A 246 -11.11 -7.97 -2.44
C MET A 246 -11.53 -8.22 -0.98
N CYS A 247 -11.50 -9.50 -0.55
CA CYS A 247 -11.88 -9.99 0.77
C CYS A 247 -13.19 -9.35 1.25
N THR A 248 -14.25 -9.49 0.44
CA THR A 248 -15.56 -8.98 0.84
C THR A 248 -16.14 -9.86 1.95
N THR A 249 -16.85 -9.19 2.87
CA THR A 249 -17.60 -9.84 3.95
C THR A 249 -19.00 -9.24 4.02
N SER A 250 -19.98 -10.04 4.40
CA SER A 250 -21.39 -9.64 4.50
C SER A 250 -22.02 -10.11 5.81
N GLY A 251 -23.20 -9.59 6.12
CA GLY A 251 -23.95 -9.91 7.34
C GLY A 251 -23.60 -9.03 8.55
N GLN A 252 -24.31 -9.27 9.67
CA GLN A 252 -24.31 -8.41 10.87
C GLN A 252 -22.92 -8.22 11.51
N HIS A 253 -22.01 -9.20 11.34
CA HIS A 253 -20.67 -9.20 11.94
C HIS A 253 -19.54 -9.03 10.93
N CYS A 254 -19.85 -8.59 9.70
CA CYS A 254 -18.87 -8.45 8.60
C CYS A 254 -17.66 -7.56 8.94
N GLY A 255 -17.83 -6.60 9.86
CA GLY A 255 -16.78 -5.67 10.29
C GLY A 255 -15.96 -6.12 11.50
N THR A 256 -16.17 -7.33 12.03
CA THR A 256 -15.41 -7.81 13.18
C THR A 256 -14.03 -8.31 12.77
N ALA A 257 -13.05 -8.19 13.67
CA ALA A 257 -11.69 -8.68 13.45
C ALA A 257 -11.66 -10.18 13.11
N GLU A 258 -12.58 -10.95 13.67
CA GLU A 258 -12.71 -12.38 13.42
C GLU A 258 -13.09 -12.71 11.99
N VAL A 259 -14.16 -12.09 11.49
CA VAL A 259 -14.69 -12.37 10.15
C VAL A 259 -13.71 -11.90 9.08
N ILE A 260 -13.10 -10.72 9.26
CA ILE A 260 -12.08 -10.21 8.34
C ILE A 260 -10.85 -11.12 8.34
N TYR A 261 -10.33 -11.48 9.52
CA TYR A 261 -9.21 -12.41 9.64
C TYR A 261 -9.52 -13.76 8.98
N LYS A 262 -10.71 -14.32 9.22
CA LYS A 262 -11.12 -15.60 8.64
C LYS A 262 -11.06 -15.53 7.11
N LYS A 263 -11.60 -14.47 6.49
CA LYS A 263 -11.57 -14.32 5.03
C LYS A 263 -10.14 -14.22 4.47
N ILE A 264 -9.24 -13.51 5.17
CA ILE A 264 -7.81 -13.46 4.83
C ILE A 264 -7.20 -14.87 4.91
N ASN A 265 -7.44 -15.59 6.01
CA ASN A 265 -6.92 -16.93 6.22
C ASN A 265 -7.45 -17.92 5.17
N ASP A 266 -8.76 -17.92 4.90
CA ASP A 266 -9.38 -18.75 3.85
C ASP A 266 -8.70 -18.49 2.50
N THR A 267 -8.48 -17.21 2.16
CA THR A 267 -7.81 -16.80 0.90
C THR A 267 -6.38 -17.35 0.81
N LEU A 268 -5.61 -17.31 1.91
CA LEU A 268 -4.27 -17.89 1.94
C LEU A 268 -4.29 -19.43 1.84
N GLN A 269 -5.22 -20.08 2.55
CA GLN A 269 -5.36 -21.53 2.56
C GLN A 269 -5.78 -22.09 1.19
N GLU A 270 -6.79 -21.50 0.56
CA GLU A 270 -7.24 -21.85 -0.80
C GLU A 270 -6.09 -21.76 -1.82
N ASN A 271 -5.19 -20.79 -1.62
CA ASN A 271 -4.04 -20.57 -2.49
C ASN A 271 -2.76 -21.28 -1.99
N ASN A 272 -2.84 -22.13 -0.96
CA ASN A 272 -1.71 -22.84 -0.35
C ASN A 272 -0.52 -21.91 0.01
N ILE A 273 -0.81 -20.69 0.47
CA ILE A 273 0.19 -19.72 0.86
C ILE A 273 0.54 -19.92 2.35
N PRO A 274 1.81 -20.20 2.70
CA PRO A 274 2.18 -20.49 4.07
C PRO A 274 2.36 -19.22 4.92
N TRP A 275 1.79 -19.21 6.12
CA TRP A 275 1.92 -18.11 7.08
C TRP A 275 3.37 -17.78 7.48
N ARG A 276 4.26 -18.78 7.50
CA ARG A 276 5.70 -18.59 7.76
C ARG A 276 6.40 -17.63 6.78
N ASN A 277 5.83 -17.44 5.59
CA ASN A 277 6.38 -16.52 4.60
C ASN A 277 5.82 -15.09 4.72
N CYS A 278 4.74 -14.91 5.50
CA CYS A 278 4.23 -13.58 5.82
C CYS A 278 5.17 -12.95 6.86
N VAL A 279 5.85 -11.86 6.48
CA VAL A 279 6.85 -11.18 7.33
C VAL A 279 6.34 -9.86 7.91
N GLY A 280 5.23 -9.33 7.38
CA GLY A 280 4.68 -8.06 7.83
C GLY A 280 3.18 -7.92 7.61
N LEU A 281 2.56 -7.04 8.39
CA LEU A 281 1.18 -6.60 8.22
C LEU A 281 1.11 -5.07 8.31
N SER A 282 0.57 -4.44 7.27
CA SER A 282 0.23 -3.01 7.26
C SER A 282 -1.28 -2.82 7.34
N ILE A 283 -1.72 -2.14 8.40
CA ILE A 283 -3.12 -1.84 8.71
C ILE A 283 -3.22 -0.47 9.38
N ASP A 284 -4.42 0.10 9.40
CA ASP A 284 -4.67 1.32 10.17
C ASP A 284 -4.66 1.03 11.70
N ASN A 285 -4.64 2.09 12.50
CA ASN A 285 -4.57 2.00 13.96
C ASN A 285 -5.92 1.76 14.63
N ALA A 286 -6.96 1.32 13.91
CA ALA A 286 -8.27 1.06 14.51
C ALA A 286 -8.18 -0.11 15.53
N PRO A 287 -9.02 -0.12 16.59
CA PRO A 287 -9.00 -1.20 17.57
C PRO A 287 -9.25 -2.60 16.97
N VAL A 288 -10.11 -2.70 15.95
CA VAL A 288 -10.37 -3.95 15.22
C VAL A 288 -9.12 -4.49 14.51
N ASN A 289 -8.21 -3.60 14.13
CA ASN A 289 -7.00 -3.90 13.38
C ASN A 289 -5.82 -4.18 14.32
N THR A 290 -5.61 -3.35 15.35
CA THR A 290 -4.40 -3.34 16.18
C THR A 290 -4.62 -3.65 17.68
N GLY A 291 -5.85 -3.89 18.13
CA GLY A 291 -6.15 -4.16 19.53
C GLY A 291 -5.44 -5.40 20.10
N ALA A 292 -5.01 -5.36 21.36
CA ALA A 292 -4.11 -6.37 21.92
C ALA A 292 -4.69 -7.81 22.01
N LYS A 293 -6.02 -7.97 22.15
CA LYS A 293 -6.65 -9.27 22.46
C LYS A 293 -7.48 -9.86 21.32
N ASN A 294 -8.24 -9.03 20.60
CA ASN A 294 -9.18 -9.49 19.57
C ASN A 294 -9.13 -8.58 18.34
N SER A 295 -7.99 -8.57 17.67
CA SER A 295 -7.75 -7.81 16.44
C SER A 295 -7.18 -8.68 15.33
N ILE A 296 -7.17 -8.16 14.10
CA ILE A 296 -6.52 -8.81 12.96
C ILE A 296 -5.04 -9.06 13.29
N ALA A 297 -4.33 -8.06 13.85
CA ALA A 297 -2.94 -8.19 14.25
C ALA A 297 -2.72 -9.31 15.29
N ALA A 298 -3.51 -9.33 16.35
CA ALA A 298 -3.41 -10.34 17.40
C ALA A 298 -3.69 -11.75 16.87
N ARG A 299 -4.59 -11.89 15.88
CA ARG A 299 -4.91 -13.16 15.23
C ARG A 299 -3.76 -13.63 14.33
N MET A 300 -3.20 -12.75 13.50
CA MET A 300 -2.07 -13.07 12.63
C MET A 300 -0.79 -13.41 13.40
N LEU A 301 -0.53 -12.75 14.54
CA LEU A 301 0.60 -13.09 15.42
C LEU A 301 0.52 -14.50 16.00
N ARG A 302 -0.67 -15.12 16.06
CA ARG A 302 -0.81 -16.53 16.46
C ARG A 302 -0.39 -17.49 15.36
N GLU A 303 -0.52 -17.10 14.10
CA GLU A 303 -0.09 -17.91 12.95
C GLU A 303 1.43 -17.78 12.73
N ASN A 304 1.97 -16.57 12.89
CA ASN A 304 3.41 -16.33 12.82
C ASN A 304 3.80 -15.20 13.79
N GLY A 305 4.40 -15.58 14.91
CA GLY A 305 4.80 -14.65 15.98
C GLY A 305 5.99 -13.75 15.65
N SER A 306 6.56 -13.88 14.44
CA SER A 306 7.68 -13.07 13.94
C SER A 306 7.24 -11.96 12.99
N ILE A 307 5.95 -11.92 12.59
CA ILE A 307 5.40 -10.89 11.71
C ILE A 307 5.67 -9.50 12.31
N CYS A 308 6.20 -8.60 11.50
CA CYS A 308 6.31 -7.19 11.83
C CYS A 308 4.93 -6.52 11.71
N ILE A 309 4.41 -6.03 12.84
CA ILE A 309 3.16 -5.27 12.86
C ILE A 309 3.40 -3.99 13.64
N HIS A 310 3.28 -2.86 12.96
CA HIS A 310 3.09 -1.58 13.60
C HIS A 310 1.91 -0.87 12.95
N GLY A 311 1.16 -0.10 13.74
CA GLY A 311 0.10 0.73 13.17
C GLY A 311 0.66 1.74 12.18
N CYS A 312 -0.20 2.31 11.35
CA CYS A 312 0.17 3.27 10.30
C CYS A 312 0.73 4.58 10.87
N PRO A 313 2.02 4.92 10.61
CA PRO A 313 2.59 6.18 11.06
C PRO A 313 1.89 7.40 10.44
N CYS A 314 1.39 7.34 9.19
CA CYS A 314 0.63 8.46 8.60
C CYS A 314 -0.61 8.81 9.43
N HIS A 315 -1.34 7.80 9.90
CA HIS A 315 -2.52 8.01 10.75
C HIS A 315 -2.12 8.56 12.12
N ILE A 316 -0.99 8.13 12.67
CA ILE A 316 -0.46 8.68 13.92
C ILE A 316 -0.08 10.17 13.75
N ILE A 317 0.61 10.55 12.66
CA ILE A 317 0.97 11.95 12.39
C ILE A 317 -0.27 12.81 12.16
N HIS A 318 -1.26 12.31 11.43
CA HIS A 318 -2.56 12.99 11.28
C HIS A 318 -3.25 13.20 12.64
N ASN A 319 -3.35 12.15 13.46
CA ASN A 319 -3.95 12.24 14.80
C ASN A 319 -3.13 13.14 15.73
N THR A 320 -1.82 13.20 15.57
CA THR A 320 -0.94 14.12 16.30
C THR A 320 -1.36 15.56 16.03
N ALA A 321 -1.48 15.94 14.76
CA ALA A 321 -1.94 17.28 14.38
C ALA A 321 -3.35 17.56 14.89
N LYS A 322 -4.27 16.58 14.78
CA LYS A 322 -5.65 16.70 15.28
C LYS A 322 -5.73 16.93 16.78
N HIS A 323 -5.04 16.11 17.58
CA HIS A 323 -5.05 16.27 19.04
C HIS A 323 -4.31 17.53 19.51
N ALA A 324 -3.29 17.97 18.78
CA ALA A 324 -2.61 19.23 19.05
C ALA A 324 -3.51 20.43 18.71
N GLY A 325 -4.20 20.38 17.56
CA GLY A 325 -5.19 21.38 17.14
C GLY A 325 -6.34 21.50 18.13
N GLN A 326 -6.83 20.38 18.67
CA GLN A 326 -7.84 20.38 19.73
C GLN A 326 -7.38 21.15 20.97
N LYS A 327 -6.11 21.04 21.39
CA LYS A 327 -5.59 21.82 22.52
C LYS A 327 -5.46 23.30 22.21
N PHE A 328 -5.16 23.65 20.97
CA PHE A 328 -5.18 25.04 20.52
C PHE A 328 -6.61 25.61 20.55
N MET A 329 -7.58 24.85 20.05
CA MET A 329 -9.00 25.21 20.03
C MET A 329 -9.57 25.37 21.44
N GLU A 330 -9.25 24.47 22.38
CA GLU A 330 -9.70 24.57 23.78
C GLU A 330 -9.31 25.89 24.45
N ILE A 331 -8.22 26.53 24.01
CA ILE A 331 -7.72 27.80 24.58
C ILE A 331 -8.22 29.01 23.79
N THR A 332 -8.29 28.92 22.46
CA THR A 332 -8.56 30.06 21.57
C THR A 332 -9.98 30.12 21.03
N GLY A 333 -10.73 29.01 21.11
CA GLY A 333 -12.00 28.83 20.40
C GLY A 333 -11.86 28.66 18.88
N PHE A 334 -10.64 28.57 18.35
CA PHE A 334 -10.39 28.49 16.91
C PHE A 334 -10.05 27.06 16.47
N ASP A 335 -10.84 26.52 15.53
CA ASP A 335 -10.54 25.27 14.83
C ASP A 335 -10.23 25.54 13.34
N PRO A 336 -9.00 25.27 12.87
CA PRO A 336 -8.66 25.41 11.46
C PRO A 336 -9.45 24.44 10.54
N GLU A 337 -9.89 23.29 11.04
CA GLU A 337 -10.68 22.32 10.24
C GLU A 337 -12.07 22.90 9.91
N ASP A 338 -12.76 23.45 10.91
CA ASP A 338 -14.08 24.08 10.75
C ASP A 338 -14.01 25.28 9.80
N LEU A 339 -13.01 26.15 9.97
CA LEU A 339 -12.82 27.29 9.06
C LEU A 339 -12.59 26.83 7.62
N THR A 340 -11.76 25.80 7.41
CA THR A 340 -11.47 25.28 6.06
C THR A 340 -12.72 24.67 5.43
N VAL A 341 -13.54 23.96 6.21
CA VAL A 341 -14.83 23.43 5.77
C VAL A 341 -15.76 24.57 5.35
N ASP A 342 -15.92 25.58 6.20
CA ASP A 342 -16.81 26.71 5.92
C ASP A 342 -16.37 27.51 4.69
N VAL A 343 -15.06 27.80 4.54
CA VAL A 343 -14.49 28.43 3.34
C VAL A 343 -14.72 27.56 2.10
N GLY A 344 -14.43 26.26 2.19
CA GLY A 344 -14.60 25.31 1.09
C GLY A 344 -16.03 25.29 0.56
N TYR A 345 -17.00 25.14 1.45
CA TYR A 345 -18.42 25.12 1.06
C TYR A 345 -18.96 26.48 0.66
N TRP A 346 -18.42 27.58 1.19
CA TRP A 346 -18.75 28.94 0.72
C TRP A 346 -18.44 29.06 -0.76
N PHE A 347 -17.21 28.80 -1.18
CA PHE A 347 -16.83 28.94 -2.58
C PHE A 347 -17.38 27.84 -3.50
N LYS A 348 -17.62 26.62 -2.99
CA LYS A 348 -18.23 25.52 -3.79
C LYS A 348 -19.56 25.91 -4.41
N GLY A 349 -20.40 26.62 -3.65
CA GLY A 349 -21.78 26.90 -4.04
C GLY A 349 -21.96 28.05 -5.03
N SER A 350 -20.90 28.65 -5.59
CA SER A 350 -21.04 29.75 -6.55
C SER A 350 -19.78 29.93 -7.39
N THR A 351 -19.94 29.80 -8.70
CA THR A 351 -18.91 30.18 -9.69
C THR A 351 -18.58 31.67 -9.62
N ASN A 352 -19.55 32.55 -9.39
CA ASN A 352 -19.30 34.00 -9.25
C ASN A 352 -18.36 34.29 -8.07
N ARG A 353 -18.57 33.66 -6.91
CA ARG A 353 -17.66 33.81 -5.76
C ARG A 353 -16.24 33.36 -6.07
N LYS A 354 -16.07 32.28 -6.85
CA LYS A 354 -14.75 31.83 -7.32
C LYS A 354 -14.12 32.81 -8.31
N GLY A 355 -14.92 33.39 -9.21
CA GLY A 355 -14.49 34.43 -10.14
C GLY A 355 -13.96 35.67 -9.42
N TYR A 356 -14.71 36.18 -8.44
CA TYR A 356 -14.25 37.28 -7.60
C TYR A 356 -12.97 36.97 -6.83
N LEU A 357 -12.81 35.74 -6.34
CA LEU A 357 -11.57 35.34 -5.68
C LEU A 357 -10.39 35.30 -6.64
N ALA A 358 -10.58 34.83 -7.88
CA ALA A 358 -9.54 34.82 -8.90
C ALA A 358 -9.11 36.26 -9.26
N GLU A 359 -10.06 37.16 -9.50
CA GLU A 359 -9.77 38.58 -9.74
C GLU A 359 -9.04 39.22 -8.55
N PHE A 360 -9.43 38.89 -7.31
CA PHE A 360 -8.77 39.36 -6.11
C PHE A 360 -7.33 38.85 -6.01
N CYS A 361 -7.09 37.57 -6.33
CA CYS A 361 -5.77 36.97 -6.36
C CYS A 361 -4.87 37.67 -7.38
N ASP A 362 -5.37 37.89 -8.61
CA ASP A 362 -4.66 38.58 -9.68
C ASP A 362 -4.31 40.02 -9.28
N PHE A 363 -5.25 40.75 -8.67
CA PHE A 363 -5.03 42.11 -8.19
C PHE A 363 -3.90 42.20 -7.15
N HIS A 364 -3.74 41.18 -6.30
CA HIS A 364 -2.68 41.12 -5.29
C HIS A 364 -1.40 40.44 -5.78
N GLY A 365 -1.30 40.08 -7.07
CA GLY A 365 -0.14 39.38 -7.63
C GLY A 365 0.07 37.99 -7.04
N THR A 366 -1.01 37.32 -6.63
CA THR A 366 -0.99 35.96 -6.08
C THR A 366 -1.64 34.97 -7.03
N GLU A 367 -1.09 33.76 -7.13
CA GLU A 367 -1.69 32.71 -7.96
C GLU A 367 -3.01 32.23 -7.35
N TYR A 368 -4.06 32.12 -8.17
CA TYR A 368 -5.29 31.48 -7.76
C TYR A 368 -5.05 30.00 -7.46
N LEU A 369 -5.28 29.60 -6.21
CA LEU A 369 -5.24 28.20 -5.80
C LEU A 369 -6.67 27.64 -5.78
N GLU A 370 -6.89 26.53 -6.49
CA GLU A 370 -8.17 25.84 -6.45
C GLU A 370 -8.50 25.42 -5.01
N ILE A 371 -9.67 25.82 -4.52
CA ILE A 371 -10.11 25.49 -3.18
C ILE A 371 -10.49 24.01 -3.13
N LEU A 372 -9.64 23.24 -2.44
CA LEU A 372 -9.88 21.83 -2.16
C LEU A 372 -10.97 21.69 -1.10
N LEU A 373 -12.00 20.91 -1.40
CA LEU A 373 -13.05 20.60 -0.45
C LEU A 373 -12.55 19.59 0.58
N HIS A 374 -12.57 19.99 1.84
CA HIS A 374 -12.38 19.06 2.94
C HIS A 374 -13.58 18.11 3.03
N ILE A 375 -13.39 16.85 2.62
CA ILE A 375 -14.36 15.78 2.83
C ILE A 375 -13.89 15.00 4.04
N SER A 376 -14.39 15.34 5.23
CA SER A 376 -14.30 14.45 6.39
C SER A 376 -15.00 13.13 6.03
N VAL A 377 -14.24 12.07 5.77
CA VAL A 377 -14.75 10.70 5.71
C VAL A 377 -14.99 10.21 7.13
N ARG A 378 -16.02 10.76 7.78
CA ARG A 378 -16.74 10.25 8.95
C ARG A 378 -17.97 11.14 9.14
N TRP A 379 -19.13 10.49 9.11
CA TRP A 379 -20.45 11.10 9.00
C TRP A 379 -20.73 12.22 10.02
N LEU A 380 -21.11 13.38 9.49
CA LEU A 380 -22.20 14.23 9.97
C LEU A 380 -22.53 15.26 8.87
N SER A 381 -22.95 14.75 7.70
CA SER A 381 -23.71 15.52 6.73
C SER A 381 -25.16 15.61 7.20
N LEU A 382 -25.37 16.37 8.27
CA LEU A 382 -26.69 16.76 8.75
C LEU A 382 -26.63 18.17 9.37
N GLU A 383 -25.84 19.06 8.77
CA GLU A 383 -26.29 20.46 8.74
C GLU A 383 -27.35 20.52 7.64
N ARG A 384 -28.61 20.58 8.08
CA ARG A 384 -29.68 21.14 7.28
C ARG A 384 -29.18 22.43 6.65
N TYR A 385 -29.59 22.64 5.40
CA TYR A 385 -29.38 23.83 4.59
C TYR A 385 -29.73 25.12 5.33
N GLU A 386 -28.84 25.63 6.18
CA GLU A 386 -28.91 27.00 6.66
C GLU A 386 -27.65 27.72 6.17
N LYS A 387 -27.82 28.57 5.15
CA LYS A 387 -26.74 29.42 4.62
C LYS A 387 -26.28 30.47 5.65
N GLN A 388 -27.13 30.81 6.61
CA GLN A 388 -26.97 31.91 7.55
C GLN A 388 -25.93 31.66 8.66
N PRO A 389 -25.91 30.50 9.36
CA PRO A 389 -24.92 30.24 10.41
C PRO A 389 -23.49 30.18 9.88
N ARG A 390 -23.27 29.55 8.71
CA ARG A 390 -21.94 29.47 8.08
C ARG A 390 -21.40 30.85 7.70
N PHE A 391 -22.22 31.67 7.06
CA PHE A 391 -21.80 33.02 6.69
C PHE A 391 -21.44 33.83 7.93
N ARG A 392 -22.24 33.73 9.00
CA ARG A 392 -21.95 34.38 10.28
C ARG A 392 -20.62 33.91 10.89
N ARG A 393 -20.36 32.59 10.94
CA ARG A 393 -19.07 32.05 11.41
C ARG A 393 -17.88 32.58 10.60
N LEU A 394 -18.01 32.69 9.28
CA LEU A 394 -16.97 33.27 8.43
C LEU A 394 -16.79 34.76 8.72
N VAL A 395 -17.87 35.52 8.87
CA VAL A 395 -17.79 36.95 9.24
C VAL A 395 -17.11 37.12 10.59
N ASP A 396 -17.49 36.33 11.60
CA ASP A 396 -16.90 36.37 12.93
C ASP A 396 -15.40 36.03 12.88
N ALA A 397 -15.03 34.98 12.14
CA ALA A 397 -13.63 34.57 11.94
C ALA A 397 -12.81 35.66 11.24
N PHE A 398 -13.29 36.20 10.11
CA PHE A 398 -12.56 37.23 9.36
C PHE A 398 -12.58 38.62 10.01
N SER A 399 -13.50 38.87 10.95
CA SER A 399 -13.53 40.10 11.75
C SER A 399 -12.57 40.05 12.94
N ASN A 400 -12.16 38.85 13.37
CA ASN A 400 -11.21 38.68 14.46
C ASN A 400 -9.75 38.87 13.95
N PRO A 401 -9.00 39.88 14.44
CA PRO A 401 -7.63 40.12 14.00
C PRO A 401 -6.67 38.96 14.31
N LEU A 402 -6.96 38.14 15.33
CA LEU A 402 -6.14 36.97 15.68
C LEU A 402 -6.27 35.81 14.69
N THR A 403 -7.33 35.76 13.87
CA THR A 403 -7.51 34.69 12.88
C THR A 403 -6.34 34.61 11.90
N GLU A 404 -5.83 35.76 11.46
CA GLU A 404 -4.63 35.82 10.62
C GLU A 404 -3.42 35.21 11.34
N VAL A 405 -3.21 35.57 12.61
CA VAL A 405 -2.11 35.05 13.43
C VAL A 405 -2.22 33.52 13.59
N TYR A 406 -3.42 33.01 13.85
CA TYR A 406 -3.67 31.59 14.02
C TYR A 406 -3.36 30.82 12.72
N LEU A 407 -3.84 31.31 11.58
CA LEU A 407 -3.56 30.71 10.28
C LEU A 407 -2.07 30.71 9.95
N LEU A 408 -1.37 31.82 10.20
CA LEU A 408 0.07 31.93 10.00
C LEU A 408 0.86 30.97 10.91
N PHE A 409 0.41 30.78 12.15
CA PHE A 409 0.99 29.77 13.05
C PHE A 409 0.86 28.36 12.48
N PHE A 410 -0.33 27.95 12.03
CA PHE A 410 -0.53 26.64 11.41
C PHE A 410 0.29 26.49 10.13
N GLN A 411 0.36 27.51 9.28
CA GLN A 411 1.20 27.54 8.09
C GLN A 411 2.68 27.35 8.42
N ALA A 412 3.17 27.91 9.53
CA ALA A 412 4.57 27.76 9.96
C ALA A 412 4.90 26.37 10.57
N VAL A 413 3.89 25.67 11.09
CA VAL A 413 4.05 24.41 11.84
C VAL A 413 3.75 23.17 11.00
N PHE A 414 2.69 23.19 10.18
CA PHE A 414 2.26 22.05 9.37
C PHE A 414 3.28 21.49 8.37
N PRO A 415 4.20 22.28 7.77
CA PRO A 415 5.22 21.74 6.88
C PRO A 415 6.06 20.61 7.51
N MET A 416 6.26 20.62 8.83
CA MET A 416 6.98 19.54 9.54
C MET A 416 6.20 18.22 9.52
N PHE A 417 4.87 18.27 9.66
CA PHE A 417 3.99 17.12 9.57
C PHE A 417 3.91 16.60 8.13
N SER A 418 3.75 17.52 7.17
CA SER A 418 3.68 17.20 5.74
C SER A 418 4.95 16.54 5.23
N THR A 419 6.13 17.02 5.65
CA THR A 419 7.42 16.46 5.24
C THR A 419 7.53 14.96 5.60
N LEU A 420 7.21 14.60 6.85
CA LEU A 420 7.22 13.20 7.28
C LEU A 420 6.12 12.38 6.58
N ASN A 421 4.91 12.94 6.43
CA ASN A 421 3.82 12.26 5.74
C ASN A 421 4.16 11.96 4.27
N LEU A 422 4.82 12.88 3.56
CA LEU A 422 5.23 12.65 2.17
C LEU A 422 6.23 11.50 2.04
N LEU A 423 7.17 11.38 2.99
CA LEU A 423 8.07 10.22 3.06
C LEU A 423 7.29 8.92 3.29
N LEU A 424 6.37 8.92 4.26
CA LEU A 424 5.57 7.76 4.60
C LEU A 424 4.59 7.35 3.49
N GLN A 425 4.24 8.27 2.58
CA GLN A 425 3.36 8.04 1.44
C GLN A 425 4.14 7.73 0.15
N ARG A 426 5.44 7.41 0.23
CA ARG A 426 6.18 6.90 -0.94
C ARG A 426 5.72 5.48 -1.30
N GLU A 427 5.84 5.13 -2.56
CA GLU A 427 5.60 3.74 -3.01
C GLU A 427 6.83 2.86 -2.75
N ARG A 428 8.01 3.44 -2.96
CA ARG A 428 9.30 2.80 -2.66
C ARG A 428 9.45 2.54 -1.17
N SER A 429 10.14 1.46 -0.83
CA SER A 429 10.45 1.14 0.56
C SER A 429 11.20 2.28 1.24
N SER A 430 10.74 2.67 2.43
CA SER A 430 11.37 3.70 3.27
C SER A 430 11.60 3.20 4.71
N ILE A 431 11.48 1.89 4.93
CA ILE A 431 11.55 1.27 6.26
C ILE A 431 12.88 1.57 6.98
N PHE A 432 13.97 1.59 6.24
CA PHE A 432 15.33 1.85 6.73
C PHE A 432 15.54 3.28 7.21
N GLN A 433 14.71 4.23 6.76
CA GLN A 433 14.76 5.64 7.18
C GLN A 433 13.78 5.95 8.31
N LEU A 434 12.81 5.07 8.55
CA LEU A 434 11.62 5.37 9.34
C LEU A 434 11.96 5.79 10.77
N HIS A 435 12.83 5.05 11.47
CA HIS A 435 13.23 5.40 12.83
C HIS A 435 13.88 6.79 12.89
N GLY A 436 14.89 7.04 12.03
CA GLY A 436 15.61 8.30 11.99
C GLY A 436 14.71 9.50 11.68
N GLU A 437 13.81 9.36 10.70
CA GLU A 437 12.91 10.43 10.28
C GLU A 437 11.82 10.74 11.31
N MET A 438 11.30 9.72 12.01
CA MET A 438 10.40 9.93 13.16
C MET A 438 11.10 10.63 14.33
N THR A 439 12.35 10.26 14.64
CA THR A 439 13.15 10.96 15.66
C THR A 439 13.41 12.40 15.27
N LYS A 440 13.80 12.67 14.01
CA LYS A 440 13.99 14.03 13.49
C LYS A 440 12.71 14.87 13.58
N PHE A 441 11.55 14.29 13.25
CA PHE A 441 10.25 14.96 13.39
C PHE A 441 9.98 15.40 14.83
N ILE A 442 10.19 14.52 15.81
CA ILE A 442 10.01 14.86 17.23
C ILE A 442 11.02 15.91 17.70
N MET A 443 12.29 15.79 17.30
CA MET A 443 13.31 16.79 17.64
C MET A 443 12.99 18.17 17.05
N LYS A 444 12.44 18.23 15.82
CA LYS A 444 11.95 19.48 15.22
C LYS A 444 10.80 20.09 16.02
N LEU A 445 9.91 19.28 16.60
CA LEU A 445 8.86 19.77 17.49
C LEU A 445 9.45 20.30 18.80
N PHE A 446 10.35 19.56 19.44
CA PHE A 446 11.02 20.00 20.67
C PHE A 446 11.74 21.34 20.49
N ALA A 447 12.47 21.50 19.38
CA ALA A 447 13.19 22.72 19.04
C ALA A 447 12.30 23.97 18.93
N ARG A 448 10.97 23.81 18.86
CA ARG A 448 10.03 24.93 18.76
C ARG A 448 9.72 25.58 20.11
N PHE A 449 9.83 24.84 21.21
CA PHE A 449 9.39 25.30 22.53
C PHE A 449 10.32 24.98 23.68
N MET A 450 11.37 24.18 23.49
CA MET A 450 12.35 23.87 24.53
C MET A 450 13.61 24.73 24.42
N LYS A 451 14.24 25.01 25.57
CA LYS A 451 15.54 25.68 25.63
C LYS A 451 16.63 24.82 24.97
N PRO A 452 17.56 25.38 24.18
CA PRO A 452 18.62 24.61 23.51
C PRO A 452 19.44 23.71 24.43
N LEU A 453 19.74 24.16 25.65
CA LEU A 453 20.47 23.35 26.65
C LEU A 453 19.71 22.08 27.05
N ALA A 454 18.38 22.13 27.12
CA ALA A 454 17.55 20.97 27.44
C ALA A 454 17.50 19.93 26.30
N LEU A 455 17.86 20.32 25.07
CA LEU A 455 17.89 19.45 23.89
C LEU A 455 19.21 18.69 23.73
N GLN A 456 20.27 19.10 24.44
CA GLN A 456 21.59 18.46 24.36
C GLN A 456 21.69 17.16 25.18
N GLY A 457 20.73 16.90 26.08
CA GLY A 457 20.74 15.74 26.97
C GLY A 457 20.14 14.46 26.37
N ARG A 458 20.59 13.27 26.81
CA ARG A 458 20.07 11.97 26.36
C ARG A 458 18.61 11.65 26.81
N LYS A 459 17.99 12.53 27.61
CA LYS A 459 16.65 12.35 28.21
C LYS A 459 15.65 13.47 27.84
N VAL A 460 15.74 14.02 26.62
CA VAL A 460 14.82 15.10 26.18
C VAL A 460 13.33 14.71 26.39
N HIS A 461 13.01 13.43 26.20
CA HIS A 461 11.66 12.88 26.39
C HIS A 461 11.12 12.98 27.82
N ASP A 462 11.97 13.18 28.83
CA ASP A 462 11.55 13.31 30.23
C ASP A 462 11.46 14.77 30.68
N LEU A 463 12.07 15.71 29.93
CA LEU A 463 12.26 17.10 30.35
C LEU A 463 11.21 18.06 29.78
N TYR A 464 10.52 17.67 28.70
CA TYR A 464 9.70 18.60 27.92
C TYR A 464 8.44 19.13 28.62
N LYS A 465 7.99 18.45 29.67
CA LYS A 465 6.83 18.87 30.48
C LYS A 465 7.19 19.91 31.53
N ASP A 466 8.47 20.01 31.90
CA ASP A 466 8.94 20.93 32.93
C ASP A 466 9.02 22.36 32.35
N PRO A 467 8.25 23.33 32.87
CA PRO A 467 8.30 24.73 32.44
C PRO A 467 9.72 25.33 32.51
N LEU A 468 10.59 24.86 33.39
CA LEU A 468 11.97 25.34 33.49
C LEU A 468 12.79 25.03 32.23
N ASN A 469 12.41 23.98 31.50
CA ASN A 469 13.06 23.57 30.25
C ASN A 469 12.38 24.14 29.01
N GLN A 470 11.24 24.83 29.17
CA GLN A 470 10.49 25.45 28.09
C GLN A 470 10.93 26.90 27.88
N LEU A 471 10.81 27.37 26.65
CA LEU A 471 11.00 28.77 26.30
C LEU A 471 9.83 29.60 26.83
N PRO A 472 10.08 30.83 27.33
CA PRO A 472 9.02 31.80 27.56
C PRO A 472 8.15 32.01 26.31
N GLY A 473 6.89 32.41 26.49
CA GLY A 473 5.90 32.55 25.42
C GLY A 473 6.37 33.43 24.25
N ASP A 474 7.01 34.56 24.55
CA ASP A 474 7.57 35.49 23.57
C ASP A 474 8.76 34.91 22.77
N LYS A 475 9.40 33.86 23.29
CA LYS A 475 10.54 33.17 22.67
C LYS A 475 10.16 31.90 21.90
N LEU A 476 8.92 31.41 22.01
CA LEU A 476 8.44 30.23 21.26
C LEU A 476 8.60 30.38 19.75
N HIS A 477 9.14 29.38 19.05
CA HIS A 477 9.35 29.46 17.59
C HIS A 477 8.06 29.23 16.79
N VAL A 478 7.16 30.22 16.82
CA VAL A 478 5.84 30.22 16.16
C VAL A 478 5.88 30.57 14.67
N GLY A 479 7.02 30.99 14.13
CA GLY A 479 7.18 31.50 12.77
C GLY A 479 7.45 33.01 12.72
N PHE A 480 8.29 33.45 11.79
CA PHE A 480 8.67 34.87 11.68
C PHE A 480 7.47 35.75 11.33
N THR A 481 6.71 35.37 10.30
CA THR A 481 5.51 36.10 9.86
C THR A 481 4.46 36.14 10.97
N THR A 482 4.19 35.01 11.61
CA THR A 482 3.27 34.92 12.76
C THR A 482 3.62 35.90 13.87
N ARG A 483 4.90 35.95 14.28
CA ARG A 483 5.36 36.88 15.33
C ARG A 483 5.28 38.33 14.89
N THR A 484 5.68 38.61 13.65
CA THR A 484 5.67 39.98 13.11
C THR A 484 4.23 40.52 13.03
N THR A 485 3.29 39.69 12.54
CA THR A 485 1.86 40.04 12.51
C THR A 485 1.29 40.24 13.90
N LEU A 486 1.60 39.35 14.86
CA LEU A 486 1.15 39.48 16.24
C LEU A 486 1.65 40.78 16.90
N ASN A 487 2.93 41.11 16.74
CA ASN A 487 3.50 42.35 17.27
C ASN A 487 2.91 43.59 16.59
N ARG A 488 2.74 43.56 15.26
CA ARG A 488 2.12 44.65 14.49
C ARG A 488 0.70 44.94 15.00
N LEU A 489 -0.11 43.90 15.22
CA LEU A 489 -1.48 44.06 15.73
C LEU A 489 -1.48 44.61 17.16
N LEU A 490 -0.55 44.17 18.01
CA LEU A 490 -0.41 44.68 19.38
C LEU A 490 0.01 46.16 19.39
N GLU A 491 0.98 46.54 18.57
CA GLU A 491 1.45 47.92 18.43
C GLU A 491 0.37 48.85 17.86
N ALA A 492 -0.47 48.34 16.95
CA ALA A 492 -1.62 49.05 16.40
C ALA A 492 -2.80 49.18 17.39
N GLY A 493 -2.79 48.43 18.50
CA GLY A 493 -3.90 48.36 19.45
C GLY A 493 -5.08 47.52 18.98
N ASP A 494 -4.92 46.75 17.89
CA ASP A 494 -5.95 45.84 17.36
C ASP A 494 -6.16 44.61 18.25
N ILE A 495 -5.15 44.27 19.08
CA ILE A 495 -5.20 43.19 20.08
C ILE A 495 -4.56 43.64 21.39
N THR A 496 -4.89 42.95 22.48
CA THR A 496 -4.44 43.21 23.84
C THR A 496 -3.24 42.32 24.24
N PRO A 497 -2.44 42.73 25.25
CA PRO A 497 -1.41 41.87 25.83
C PRO A 497 -1.94 40.52 26.36
N GLN A 498 -3.19 40.49 26.86
CA GLN A 498 -3.85 39.28 27.33
C GLN A 498 -4.12 38.30 26.17
N GLU A 499 -4.56 38.80 25.02
CA GLU A 499 -4.76 37.99 23.80
C GLU A 499 -3.44 37.45 23.26
N VAL A 500 -2.36 38.24 23.31
CA VAL A 500 -1.01 37.79 22.97
C VAL A 500 -0.58 36.63 23.89
N GLN A 501 -0.80 36.77 25.19
CA GLN A 501 -0.50 35.71 26.16
C GLN A 501 -1.34 34.45 25.91
N LEU A 502 -2.64 34.61 25.58
CA LEU A 502 -3.54 33.51 25.26
C LEU A 502 -3.06 32.74 24.02
N PHE A 503 -2.66 33.44 22.96
CA PHE A 503 -2.06 32.83 21.77
C PHE A 503 -0.78 32.06 22.11
N GLN A 504 0.13 32.64 22.90
CA GLN A 504 1.38 31.97 23.30
C GLN A 504 1.11 30.70 24.11
N GLN A 505 0.13 30.73 25.02
CA GLN A 505 -0.32 29.55 25.77
C GLN A 505 -0.89 28.47 24.82
N ALA A 506 -1.72 28.87 23.85
CA ALA A 506 -2.29 27.96 22.87
C ALA A 506 -1.23 27.32 21.97
N ALA A 507 -0.27 28.11 21.48
CA ALA A 507 0.84 27.62 20.66
C ALA A 507 1.73 26.63 21.43
N LEU A 508 2.03 26.91 22.70
CA LEU A 508 2.76 25.99 23.57
C LEU A 508 1.97 24.70 23.81
N ALA A 509 0.67 24.80 24.13
CA ALA A 509 -0.20 23.66 24.35
C ALA A 509 -0.28 22.74 23.11
N PHE A 510 -0.38 23.34 21.91
CA PHE A 510 -0.32 22.62 20.64
C PHE A 510 0.99 21.82 20.54
N LEU A 511 2.15 22.49 20.71
CA LEU A 511 3.47 21.88 20.52
C LEU A 511 3.75 20.76 21.54
N VAL A 512 3.42 21.00 22.81
CA VAL A 512 3.56 20.01 23.88
C VAL A 512 2.67 18.79 23.61
N ARG A 513 1.43 19.01 23.18
CA ARG A 513 0.50 17.91 22.87
C ARG A 513 0.94 17.11 21.63
N ALA A 514 1.47 17.77 20.61
CA ALA A 514 2.02 17.12 19.43
C ALA A 514 3.18 16.18 19.80
N VAL A 515 4.11 16.64 20.64
CA VAL A 515 5.21 15.82 21.15
C VAL A 515 4.70 14.63 21.97
N GLU A 516 3.79 14.89 22.93
CA GLU A 516 3.25 13.85 23.80
C GLU A 516 2.55 12.72 23.02
N TYR A 517 1.71 13.09 22.05
CA TYR A 517 1.03 12.10 21.22
C TYR A 517 2.03 11.34 20.34
N SER A 518 2.99 12.05 19.73
CA SER A 518 4.00 11.44 18.85
C SER A 518 4.86 10.41 19.60
N ILE A 519 5.42 10.76 20.76
CA ILE A 519 6.27 9.86 21.55
C ILE A 519 5.48 8.64 22.04
N SER A 520 4.21 8.83 22.42
CA SER A 520 3.39 7.75 22.96
C SER A 520 2.85 6.79 21.91
N LYS A 521 2.69 7.23 20.65
CA LYS A 521 2.04 6.45 19.59
C LYS A 521 2.96 6.00 18.46
N LEU A 522 4.01 6.76 18.12
CA LEU A 522 4.96 6.33 17.09
C LEU A 522 5.77 5.12 17.57
N PRO A 523 6.10 4.17 16.67
CA PRO A 523 6.83 2.96 17.02
C PRO A 523 8.33 3.19 17.25
N LEU A 524 8.72 4.24 17.98
CA LEU A 524 10.14 4.59 18.25
C LEU A 524 10.90 3.52 19.06
N LYS A 525 10.14 2.72 19.82
CA LYS A 525 10.69 1.62 20.62
C LYS A 525 10.82 0.31 19.83
N GLU A 526 10.31 0.26 18.60
CA GLU A 526 10.40 -0.93 17.76
C GLU A 526 11.86 -1.13 17.33
N ALA A 527 12.49 -2.18 17.86
CA ALA A 527 13.89 -2.48 17.59
C ALA A 527 14.12 -2.78 16.11
N LEU A 528 13.14 -3.40 15.43
CA LEU A 528 13.22 -3.68 14.01
C LEU A 528 13.51 -2.43 13.17
N LEU A 529 12.86 -1.31 13.50
CA LEU A 529 13.05 -0.06 12.74
C LEU A 529 14.44 0.53 12.92
N LYS A 530 15.11 0.25 14.04
CA LYS A 530 16.48 0.67 14.29
C LYS A 530 17.47 -0.17 13.50
N HIS A 531 17.24 -1.48 13.42
CA HIS A 531 18.12 -2.41 12.70
C HIS A 531 17.91 -2.37 11.18
N ALA A 532 16.72 -1.98 10.70
CA ALA A 532 16.43 -1.85 9.27
C ALA A 532 17.36 -0.87 8.53
N LYS A 533 18.03 0.04 9.24
CA LYS A 533 19.03 0.96 8.68
C LYS A 533 20.21 0.24 8.00
N CYS A 534 20.48 -1.03 8.33
CA CYS A 534 21.63 -1.77 7.77
C CYS A 534 21.56 -1.95 6.25
N VAL A 535 20.35 -1.88 5.67
CA VAL A 535 20.18 -1.94 4.23
C VAL A 535 20.38 -0.58 3.55
N ASP A 536 20.51 0.52 4.30
CA ASP A 536 20.74 1.85 3.77
C ASP A 536 22.20 2.00 3.34
N VAL A 537 22.41 2.16 2.05
CA VAL A 537 23.74 2.40 1.47
C VAL A 537 24.39 3.63 2.09
N GLN A 538 23.64 4.70 2.37
CA GLN A 538 24.23 5.95 2.86
C GLN A 538 24.68 5.86 4.32
N GLN A 539 24.03 5.02 5.11
CA GLN A 539 24.30 4.87 6.55
C GLN A 539 25.01 3.55 6.90
N ARG A 540 25.42 2.75 5.91
CA ARG A 540 26.03 1.42 6.11
C ARG A 540 27.26 1.43 7.02
N ALA A 541 28.04 2.50 7.00
CA ALA A 541 29.23 2.66 7.85
C ALA A 541 28.88 2.84 9.35
N GLU A 542 27.65 3.27 9.67
CA GLU A 542 27.16 3.45 11.05
C GLU A 542 26.45 2.21 11.60
N CYS A 543 26.47 1.12 10.84
CA CYS A 543 25.78 -0.13 11.16
C CYS A 543 26.80 -1.21 11.49
N GLY A 544 26.40 -2.17 12.32
CA GLY A 544 27.18 -3.38 12.54
C GLY A 544 26.47 -4.61 11.99
N VAL A 545 27.18 -5.73 11.93
CA VAL A 545 26.63 -7.02 11.45
C VAL A 545 25.42 -7.46 12.28
N GLU A 546 25.35 -7.07 13.56
CA GLU A 546 24.22 -7.32 14.45
C GLU A 546 22.90 -6.73 13.94
N ASP A 547 22.96 -5.63 13.18
CA ASP A 547 21.78 -5.03 12.57
C ASP A 547 21.21 -5.93 11.46
N ALA A 548 22.07 -6.60 10.67
CA ALA A 548 21.64 -7.59 9.69
C ALA A 548 21.17 -8.89 10.37
N LEU A 549 21.93 -9.36 11.37
CA LEU A 549 21.62 -10.58 12.11
C LEU A 549 20.37 -10.46 12.99
N TYR A 550 19.89 -9.26 13.31
CA TYR A 550 18.60 -9.05 13.97
C TYR A 550 17.42 -9.66 13.20
N PHE A 551 17.50 -9.71 11.87
CA PHE A 551 16.44 -10.28 11.04
C PHE A 551 16.54 -11.81 10.92
N VAL A 552 17.69 -12.39 11.27
CA VAL A 552 17.92 -13.83 11.33
C VAL A 552 17.55 -14.35 12.73
N ASN A 553 18.08 -13.68 13.76
CA ASN A 553 18.00 -14.09 15.16
C ASN A 553 16.85 -13.37 15.88
N ARG A 554 16.06 -14.10 16.65
CA ARG A 554 15.06 -13.52 17.55
C ARG A 554 15.75 -13.08 18.84
N GLN A 555 16.30 -11.87 18.83
CA GLN A 555 16.79 -11.23 20.05
C GLN A 555 15.60 -10.91 20.97
N GLY A 556 15.51 -11.60 22.12
CA GLY A 556 14.60 -11.26 23.21
C GLY A 556 13.31 -12.11 23.28
N PHE A 557 13.17 -12.88 24.36
CA PHE A 557 11.86 -13.08 24.95
C PHE A 557 11.31 -11.68 25.28
N PRO A 558 10.10 -11.29 24.82
CA PRO A 558 9.46 -10.13 25.42
C PRO A 558 9.38 -10.40 26.91
N HIS A 559 9.76 -9.42 27.73
CA HIS A 559 9.47 -9.43 29.16
C HIS A 559 7.96 -9.69 29.34
N PHE A 560 7.60 -10.96 29.56
CA PHE A 560 6.39 -11.32 30.24
C PHE A 560 6.67 -11.04 31.73
N PRO A 561 6.05 -10.03 32.35
CA PRO A 561 6.10 -9.95 33.79
C PRO A 561 5.31 -11.16 34.30
N LYS A 562 5.99 -12.04 35.04
CA LYS A 562 5.50 -13.27 35.70
C LYS A 562 5.50 -14.55 34.84
N PHE A 563 6.67 -15.12 34.62
CA PHE A 563 6.87 -16.58 34.70
C PHE A 563 8.19 -16.88 35.40
N GLN A 564 8.25 -16.58 36.71
CA GLN A 564 9.30 -17.06 37.62
C GLN A 564 9.11 -18.54 38.02
N HIS A 565 8.31 -19.31 37.27
CA HIS A 565 7.98 -20.68 37.63
C HIS A 565 8.13 -21.65 36.45
N ILE A 566 9.29 -21.64 35.78
CA ILE A 566 9.72 -22.81 34.99
C ILE A 566 10.08 -23.99 35.92
N GLU A 567 10.43 -23.73 37.19
CA GLU A 567 10.65 -24.80 38.18
C GLU A 567 9.38 -25.58 38.57
N TYR A 568 8.17 -25.04 38.36
CA TYR A 568 6.92 -25.76 38.66
C TYR A 568 6.41 -26.63 37.50
N PHE A 569 6.76 -26.32 36.25
CA PHE A 569 6.32 -27.13 35.10
C PHE A 569 7.15 -28.41 34.91
N VAL A 570 8.36 -28.44 35.49
CA VAL A 570 9.22 -29.64 35.55
C VAL A 570 8.70 -30.70 36.54
N LYS A 571 7.72 -30.35 37.40
CA LYS A 571 7.10 -31.28 38.37
C LYS A 571 5.96 -32.14 37.83
N PHE A 572 5.49 -31.93 36.60
CA PHE A 572 4.61 -32.91 35.96
C PHE A 572 5.47 -33.99 35.27
N ASN A 573 5.35 -35.22 35.76
CA ASN A 573 5.99 -36.42 35.22
C ASN A 573 5.49 -36.71 33.80
N PHE A 574 6.05 -36.02 32.82
CA PHE A 574 6.06 -36.50 31.45
C PHE A 574 7.31 -37.35 31.22
N ASP A 575 7.07 -38.49 30.59
CA ASP A 575 8.07 -39.52 30.29
C ASP A 575 9.24 -38.96 29.48
N HIS A 576 10.42 -39.58 29.59
CA HIS A 576 11.70 -39.02 29.13
C HIS A 576 11.70 -38.65 27.63
N GLY A 577 10.93 -39.38 26.81
CA GLY A 577 10.76 -39.11 25.38
C GLY A 577 9.95 -37.85 25.04
N HIS A 578 8.98 -37.44 25.88
CA HIS A 578 8.18 -36.23 25.64
C HIS A 578 8.93 -34.95 26.00
N LYS A 579 9.84 -35.00 26.99
CA LYS A 579 10.70 -33.87 27.38
C LYS A 579 11.70 -33.48 26.30
N GLN A 580 12.24 -34.44 25.55
CA GLN A 580 13.19 -34.17 24.47
C GLN A 580 12.54 -33.52 23.25
N ILE A 581 11.34 -33.97 22.87
CA ILE A 581 10.58 -33.43 21.74
C ILE A 581 10.07 -32.01 22.05
N LEU A 582 9.59 -31.77 23.28
CA LEU A 582 9.15 -30.44 23.71
C LEU A 582 10.31 -29.44 23.83
N ASN A 583 11.49 -29.85 24.34
CA ASN A 583 12.68 -28.98 24.33
C ASN A 583 13.19 -28.72 22.90
N GLN A 584 13.22 -29.70 22.00
CA GLN A 584 13.60 -29.42 20.61
C GLN A 584 12.61 -28.47 19.90
N PHE A 585 11.30 -28.62 20.13
CA PHE A 585 10.28 -27.76 19.52
C PHE A 585 10.25 -26.34 20.09
N PHE A 586 10.34 -26.18 21.42
CA PHE A 586 10.26 -24.86 22.04
C PHE A 586 11.58 -24.08 22.04
N THR A 587 12.74 -24.75 21.96
CA THR A 587 14.03 -24.04 21.99
C THR A 587 14.54 -23.65 20.61
N TYR A 588 14.33 -24.45 19.54
CA TYR A 588 14.84 -24.11 18.20
C TYR A 588 13.92 -23.20 17.38
N GLY A 589 12.60 -23.40 17.44
CA GLY A 589 11.63 -22.56 16.71
C GLY A 589 11.42 -21.18 17.35
N ALA A 590 11.82 -20.99 18.61
CA ALA A 590 11.66 -19.73 19.32
C ALA A 590 12.85 -18.76 19.17
N LEU A 591 14.00 -19.22 18.68
CA LEU A 591 15.24 -18.42 18.61
C LEU A 591 15.45 -17.69 17.30
N PHE A 592 14.71 -18.01 16.24
CA PHE A 592 14.97 -17.49 14.90
C PHE A 592 13.71 -16.87 14.30
N ARG A 593 13.85 -15.69 13.69
CA ARG A 593 12.70 -14.87 13.29
C ARG A 593 12.02 -15.44 12.04
N PHE A 594 12.80 -15.75 11.00
CA PHE A 594 12.28 -16.21 9.71
C PHE A 594 13.03 -17.44 9.19
N GLN A 595 12.95 -18.55 9.94
CA GLN A 595 13.87 -19.69 9.79
C GLN A 595 13.94 -20.26 8.36
N GLU A 596 12.80 -20.43 7.70
CA GLU A 596 12.75 -20.98 6.34
C GLU A 596 13.13 -19.98 5.26
N LEU A 597 13.00 -18.68 5.53
CA LEU A 597 13.29 -17.60 4.58
C LEU A 597 14.76 -17.15 4.67
N LEU A 598 15.31 -17.10 5.88
CA LEU A 598 16.68 -16.70 6.20
C LEU A 598 17.39 -17.83 6.96
N PRO A 599 17.75 -18.96 6.31
CA PRO A 599 18.35 -20.12 6.95
C PRO A 599 19.82 -19.91 7.36
N PHE A 600 20.17 -18.76 7.94
CA PHE A 600 21.54 -18.32 8.24
C PHE A 600 21.90 -18.41 9.73
N HIS A 601 21.30 -19.35 10.43
CA HIS A 601 21.37 -19.44 11.89
C HIS A 601 22.64 -20.10 12.42
N GLY A 602 23.25 -20.99 11.62
CA GLY A 602 24.46 -21.70 12.02
C GLY A 602 25.64 -20.74 12.15
N PRO A 603 26.59 -20.96 13.08
CA PRO A 603 27.75 -20.07 13.28
C PRO A 603 28.48 -19.75 11.98
N GLN A 604 28.77 -20.77 11.16
CA GLN A 604 29.42 -20.60 9.85
C GLN A 604 28.62 -19.76 8.86
N GLU A 605 27.29 -19.79 8.93
CA GLU A 605 26.46 -18.95 8.05
C GLU A 605 26.39 -17.51 8.58
N GLN A 606 26.42 -17.30 9.90
CA GLN A 606 26.51 -15.97 10.50
C GLN A 606 27.88 -15.33 10.24
N ASP A 607 28.97 -16.09 10.29
CA ASP A 607 30.31 -15.63 9.92
C ASP A 607 30.32 -15.12 8.48
N LYS A 608 29.74 -15.88 7.55
CA LYS A 608 29.59 -15.47 6.14
C LYS A 608 28.69 -14.24 5.98
N VAL A 609 27.61 -14.11 6.75
CA VAL A 609 26.82 -12.86 6.76
C VAL A 609 27.70 -11.69 7.20
N GLY A 610 28.59 -11.90 8.18
CA GLY A 610 29.55 -10.90 8.63
C GLY A 610 30.58 -10.52 7.57
N GLU A 611 31.13 -11.50 6.85
CA GLU A 611 32.03 -11.27 5.72
C GLU A 611 31.35 -10.47 4.60
N GLU A 612 30.16 -10.90 4.17
CA GLU A 612 29.35 -10.19 3.16
C GLU A 612 29.00 -8.76 3.62
N PHE A 613 28.72 -8.57 4.91
CA PHE A 613 28.40 -7.26 5.47
C PHE A 613 29.62 -6.33 5.50
N LEU A 614 30.79 -6.84 5.91
CA LEU A 614 32.03 -6.06 5.93
C LEU A 614 32.40 -5.60 4.51
N GLU A 615 32.29 -6.49 3.53
CA GLU A 615 32.56 -6.15 2.13
C GLU A 615 31.58 -5.07 1.63
N TYR A 616 30.29 -5.21 1.95
CA TYR A 616 29.29 -4.18 1.65
C TYR A 616 29.62 -2.81 2.26
N GLN A 617 30.11 -2.78 3.51
CA GLN A 617 30.49 -1.53 4.16
C GLN A 617 31.68 -0.85 3.46
N LEU A 618 32.66 -1.64 3.03
CA LEU A 618 33.89 -1.16 2.39
C LEU A 618 33.72 -0.87 0.89
N MET A 619 32.62 -1.32 0.28
CA MET A 619 32.40 -1.19 -1.14
C MET A 619 32.31 0.29 -1.57
N ASP A 620 33.03 0.63 -2.64
CA ASP A 620 32.91 1.94 -3.27
C ASP A 620 31.66 1.99 -4.15
N ILE A 621 30.63 2.68 -3.68
CA ILE A 621 29.32 2.77 -4.33
C ILE A 621 29.18 4.19 -4.88
N PRO A 622 29.16 4.38 -6.21
CA PRO A 622 28.97 5.70 -6.81
C PRO A 622 27.62 6.29 -6.40
N MET A 623 27.65 7.40 -5.67
CA MET A 623 26.44 8.10 -5.27
C MET A 623 26.06 9.15 -6.32
N PRO A 624 24.76 9.25 -6.69
CA PRO A 624 24.29 10.35 -7.55
C PRO A 624 24.46 11.71 -6.86
N GLN A 625 24.51 12.79 -7.66
CA GLN A 625 24.61 14.16 -7.15
C GLN A 625 23.49 14.51 -6.17
N ASP A 626 22.26 14.03 -6.44
CA ASP A 626 21.15 14.06 -5.50
C ASP A 626 21.00 12.66 -4.88
N PRO A 627 21.39 12.45 -3.61
CA PRO A 627 21.30 11.15 -2.93
C PRO A 627 19.87 10.61 -2.86
N THR A 628 18.84 11.45 -2.99
CA THR A 628 17.44 11.01 -2.97
C THR A 628 17.02 10.25 -4.23
N THR A 629 17.81 10.35 -5.30
CA THR A 629 17.57 9.63 -6.56
C THR A 629 18.10 8.20 -6.56
N PHE A 630 18.93 7.83 -5.57
CA PHE A 630 19.51 6.50 -5.48
C PHE A 630 18.44 5.42 -5.33
N ASN A 631 18.44 4.43 -6.23
CA ASN A 631 17.46 3.35 -6.22
C ASN A 631 17.95 2.17 -5.37
N LEU A 632 17.60 2.21 -4.09
CA LEU A 632 18.04 1.21 -3.12
C LEU A 632 17.53 -0.21 -3.45
N GLU A 633 16.30 -0.33 -3.95
CA GLU A 633 15.72 -1.64 -4.26
C GLU A 633 16.45 -2.29 -5.44
N GLU A 634 16.81 -1.49 -6.45
CA GLU A 634 17.55 -1.96 -7.63
C GLU A 634 19.01 -2.28 -7.31
N PHE A 635 19.63 -1.51 -6.41
CA PHE A 635 20.93 -1.85 -5.84
C PHE A 635 20.90 -3.25 -5.25
N TRP A 636 20.01 -3.53 -4.28
CA TRP A 636 19.92 -4.84 -3.65
C TRP A 636 19.49 -5.96 -4.61
N GLY A 637 18.68 -5.64 -5.62
CA GLY A 637 18.40 -6.54 -6.74
C GLY A 637 19.65 -6.96 -7.48
N SER A 638 20.51 -6.00 -7.84
CA SER A 638 21.79 -6.23 -8.51
C SER A 638 22.77 -7.02 -7.63
N MET A 639 22.84 -6.69 -6.34
CA MET A 639 23.68 -7.43 -5.37
C MET A 639 23.29 -8.91 -5.28
N SER A 640 22.00 -9.24 -5.39
CA SER A 640 21.51 -10.63 -5.35
C SER A 640 22.02 -11.52 -6.50
N SER A 641 22.44 -10.90 -7.61
CA SER A 641 22.93 -11.59 -8.81
C SER A 641 24.44 -11.43 -9.01
N THR A 642 25.11 -10.66 -8.16
CA THR A 642 26.54 -10.38 -8.25
C THR A 642 27.33 -11.64 -7.90
N LYS A 643 28.28 -12.01 -8.77
CA LYS A 643 29.12 -13.19 -8.62
C LYS A 643 30.57 -12.78 -8.43
N ASN A 644 31.22 -13.43 -7.48
CA ASN A 644 32.65 -13.31 -7.30
C ASN A 644 33.37 -13.81 -8.57
N LYS A 645 34.28 -12.98 -9.10
CA LYS A 645 34.95 -13.23 -10.38
C LYS A 645 35.82 -14.49 -10.39
N VAL A 646 36.28 -14.95 -9.23
CA VAL A 646 37.17 -16.11 -9.09
C VAL A 646 36.37 -17.37 -8.82
N THR A 647 35.46 -17.34 -7.84
CA THR A 647 34.72 -18.55 -7.42
C THR A 647 33.45 -18.80 -8.24
N GLY A 648 32.91 -17.78 -8.91
CA GLY A 648 31.63 -17.83 -9.63
C GLY A 648 30.40 -17.97 -8.73
N LEU A 649 30.59 -17.98 -7.41
CA LEU A 649 29.52 -18.00 -6.40
C LEU A 649 28.94 -16.59 -6.20
N LEU A 650 27.72 -16.52 -5.67
CA LEU A 650 27.11 -15.24 -5.30
C LEU A 650 27.93 -14.57 -4.20
N GLU A 651 28.29 -13.32 -4.44
CA GLU A 651 29.12 -12.51 -3.53
C GLU A 651 28.30 -12.07 -2.32
N PHE A 652 27.07 -11.61 -2.52
CA PHE A 652 26.18 -11.11 -1.46
C PHE A 652 24.91 -11.97 -1.28
N GLY A 653 25.04 -13.29 -1.47
CA GLY A 653 23.89 -14.19 -1.56
C GLY A 653 23.03 -14.29 -0.29
N ARG A 654 23.58 -14.00 0.90
CA ARG A 654 22.85 -13.99 2.18
C ARG A 654 22.36 -12.60 2.50
N LEU A 655 23.24 -11.61 2.40
CA LEU A 655 22.93 -10.23 2.74
C LEU A 655 21.85 -9.67 1.82
N SER A 656 21.86 -10.01 0.53
CA SER A 656 20.79 -9.59 -0.39
C SER A 656 19.43 -10.19 -0.03
N LYS A 657 19.38 -11.41 0.53
CA LYS A 657 18.15 -12.04 1.01
C LYS A 657 17.63 -11.37 2.28
N ILE A 658 18.52 -11.01 3.20
CA ILE A 658 18.18 -10.19 4.37
C ILE A 658 17.61 -8.86 3.89
N ALA A 659 18.30 -8.18 2.97
CA ALA A 659 17.86 -6.89 2.44
C ALA A 659 16.49 -6.96 1.73
N ALA A 660 16.28 -7.97 0.88
CA ALA A 660 14.99 -8.20 0.22
C ALA A 660 13.84 -8.38 1.24
N LEU A 661 14.08 -9.12 2.33
CA LEU A 661 13.10 -9.27 3.40
C LEU A 661 12.83 -7.92 4.09
N VAL A 662 13.86 -7.18 4.48
CA VAL A 662 13.73 -5.88 5.15
C VAL A 662 12.95 -4.90 4.28
N LEU A 663 13.28 -4.78 2.99
CA LEU A 663 12.64 -3.82 2.08
C LEU A 663 11.16 -4.10 1.83
N VAL A 664 10.72 -5.35 1.99
CA VAL A 664 9.31 -5.76 1.88
C VAL A 664 8.49 -5.38 3.10
N LEU A 665 9.11 -5.12 4.25
CA LEU A 665 8.42 -4.69 5.46
C LEU A 665 7.68 -3.36 5.24
N PRO A 666 6.51 -3.19 5.88
CA PRO A 666 5.70 -2.01 5.66
C PRO A 666 6.30 -0.80 6.38
N HIS A 667 6.36 0.35 5.72
CA HIS A 667 6.71 1.62 6.37
C HIS A 667 5.46 2.46 6.69
N SER A 668 4.35 2.24 5.98
CA SER A 668 3.03 2.84 6.25
C SER A 668 1.90 2.01 5.63
N ASN A 669 0.65 2.41 5.90
CA ASN A 669 -0.55 1.87 5.26
C ASN A 669 -1.06 2.77 4.10
N ALA A 670 -0.22 3.64 3.55
CA ALA A 670 -0.60 4.51 2.43
C ALA A 670 -0.94 3.71 1.17
N ASP A 671 -0.27 2.58 0.97
CA ASP A 671 -0.53 1.63 -0.12
C ASP A 671 -2.01 1.21 -0.17
N ALA A 672 -2.64 0.92 0.98
CA ALA A 672 -4.07 0.58 1.04
C ALA A 672 -4.98 1.75 0.61
N LYS A 673 -4.62 2.99 0.94
CA LYS A 673 -5.40 4.19 0.54
C LYS A 673 -5.38 4.40 -0.98
N ARG A 674 -4.25 4.13 -1.65
CA ARG A 674 -4.17 4.18 -3.12
C ARG A 674 -5.07 3.13 -3.78
N VAL A 675 -5.25 1.97 -3.16
CA VAL A 675 -6.18 0.93 -3.64
C VAL A 675 -7.61 1.45 -3.67
N PHE A 676 -8.07 2.14 -2.63
CA PHE A 676 -9.41 2.72 -2.62
C PHE A 676 -9.60 3.81 -3.68
N SER A 677 -8.59 4.64 -3.93
CA SER A 677 -8.62 5.59 -5.04
C SER A 677 -8.76 4.87 -6.39
N MET A 678 -7.99 3.80 -6.62
CA MET A 678 -8.11 2.98 -7.83
C MET A 678 -9.46 2.30 -7.97
N VAL A 679 -10.07 1.82 -6.88
CA VAL A 679 -11.43 1.28 -6.86
C VAL A 679 -12.43 2.37 -7.24
N GLY A 680 -12.32 3.57 -6.66
CA GLY A 680 -13.19 4.71 -6.98
C GLY A 680 -13.13 5.12 -8.45
N LEU A 681 -11.93 5.09 -9.07
CA LEU A 681 -11.75 5.35 -10.50
C LEU A 681 -12.40 4.30 -11.41
N ASN A 682 -12.60 3.07 -10.93
CA ASN A 682 -13.18 1.98 -11.72
C ASN A 682 -14.67 1.75 -11.43
N LYS A 683 -15.15 2.14 -10.25
CA LYS A 683 -16.57 2.09 -9.85
C LYS A 683 -17.25 3.43 -10.14
N THR A 684 -17.29 3.81 -11.42
CA THR A 684 -17.91 5.05 -11.90
C THR A 684 -19.43 4.90 -12.07
N LYS A 685 -20.17 6.00 -12.26
CA LYS A 685 -21.60 5.95 -12.64
C LYS A 685 -21.84 5.12 -13.91
N THR A 686 -20.88 5.15 -14.84
CA THR A 686 -20.89 4.37 -16.09
C THR A 686 -20.48 2.90 -15.93
N ARG A 687 -20.04 2.49 -14.72
CA ARG A 687 -19.60 1.13 -14.35
C ARG A 687 -20.13 0.74 -12.98
N ASN A 688 -21.32 1.20 -12.62
CA ASN A 688 -21.88 1.10 -11.28
C ASN A 688 -22.18 -0.34 -10.84
N SER A 689 -22.35 -1.27 -11.79
CA SER A 689 -22.71 -2.68 -11.52
C SER A 689 -21.54 -3.67 -11.50
N LEU A 690 -20.30 -3.22 -11.28
CA LEU A 690 -19.16 -4.14 -11.14
C LEU A 690 -19.22 -4.85 -9.78
N ALA A 691 -19.48 -6.16 -9.79
CA ALA A 691 -19.40 -7.00 -8.59
C ALA A 691 -18.00 -6.93 -7.97
N LEU A 692 -17.94 -6.75 -6.64
CA LEU A 692 -16.70 -6.55 -5.88
C LEU A 692 -15.73 -7.73 -6.03
N ASP A 693 -16.22 -8.96 -5.83
CA ASP A 693 -15.44 -10.20 -6.01
C ASP A 693 -15.42 -10.72 -7.46
N GLY A 694 -16.09 -10.01 -8.38
CA GLY A 694 -16.14 -10.35 -9.80
C GLY A 694 -15.18 -9.50 -10.63
N THR A 695 -15.72 -8.85 -11.66
CA THR A 695 -14.93 -8.08 -12.64
C THR A 695 -14.11 -6.95 -12.00
N LEU A 696 -14.55 -6.35 -10.89
CA LEU A 696 -13.76 -5.34 -10.20
C LEU A 696 -12.46 -5.93 -9.63
N SER A 697 -12.54 -7.09 -8.97
CA SER A 697 -11.38 -7.84 -8.48
C SER A 697 -10.39 -8.17 -9.60
N SER A 698 -10.89 -8.59 -10.77
CA SER A 698 -10.07 -8.84 -11.96
C SER A 698 -9.39 -7.58 -12.49
N ILE A 699 -10.13 -6.47 -12.58
CA ILE A 699 -9.59 -5.17 -12.97
C ILE A 699 -8.47 -4.75 -12.02
N MET A 700 -8.68 -4.86 -10.71
CA MET A 700 -7.68 -4.52 -9.70
C MET A 700 -6.43 -5.40 -9.80
N THR A 701 -6.61 -6.70 -10.03
CA THR A 701 -5.53 -7.66 -10.26
C THR A 701 -4.64 -7.26 -11.45
N VAL A 702 -5.27 -6.97 -12.60
CA VAL A 702 -4.54 -6.59 -13.83
C VAL A 702 -3.90 -5.21 -13.67
N LYS A 703 -4.61 -4.23 -13.12
CA LYS A 703 -4.11 -2.86 -12.93
C LYS A 703 -2.89 -2.84 -12.02
N MET A 704 -2.93 -3.60 -10.93
CA MET A 704 -1.81 -3.68 -9.99
C MET A 704 -0.70 -4.63 -10.44
N ALA A 705 -0.80 -5.31 -11.59
CA ALA A 705 0.22 -6.23 -12.10
C ALA A 705 1.55 -5.54 -12.53
N GLY A 706 1.60 -4.20 -12.52
CA GLY A 706 2.82 -3.43 -12.79
C GLY A 706 3.22 -3.43 -14.26
N LEU A 707 2.24 -3.18 -15.14
CA LEU A 707 2.44 -3.12 -16.60
C LEU A 707 2.70 -1.70 -17.11
N GLU A 708 2.35 -0.67 -16.34
CA GLU A 708 2.67 0.74 -16.66
C GLU A 708 4.16 1.05 -16.47
N PRO A 709 4.74 1.98 -17.27
CA PRO A 709 4.08 2.81 -18.29
C PRO A 709 3.99 2.15 -19.69
N GLN A 710 4.41 0.89 -19.84
CA GLN A 710 4.57 0.24 -21.15
C GLN A 710 3.57 -0.91 -21.35
N CYS A 711 2.31 -0.74 -20.92
CA CYS A 711 1.31 -1.80 -20.95
C CYS A 711 1.01 -2.31 -22.37
N PHE A 712 1.15 -1.43 -23.37
CA PHE A 712 1.01 -1.75 -24.79
C PHE A 712 2.11 -2.68 -25.34
N LYS A 713 3.24 -2.84 -24.62
CA LYS A 713 4.31 -3.78 -24.96
C LYS A 713 4.20 -5.10 -24.20
N TRP A 714 3.13 -5.33 -23.46
CA TRP A 714 2.96 -6.60 -22.78
C TRP A 714 2.90 -7.73 -23.81
N GLU A 715 3.65 -8.80 -23.58
CA GLU A 715 3.62 -9.99 -24.43
C GLU A 715 2.81 -11.06 -23.70
N PRO A 716 1.54 -11.31 -24.08
CA PRO A 716 0.70 -12.28 -23.39
C PRO A 716 1.33 -13.68 -23.48
N PRO A 717 1.61 -14.34 -22.35
CA PRO A 717 2.20 -15.68 -22.37
C PRO A 717 1.29 -16.69 -23.07
N THR A 718 1.87 -17.74 -23.66
CA THR A 718 1.12 -18.80 -24.35
C THR A 718 -0.04 -19.39 -23.51
N PRO A 719 0.10 -19.61 -22.19
CA PRO A 719 -1.02 -20.04 -21.35
C PRO A 719 -2.22 -19.08 -21.37
N VAL A 720 -1.97 -17.75 -21.38
CA VAL A 720 -3.03 -16.73 -21.47
C VAL A 720 -3.71 -16.83 -22.81
N LEU A 721 -2.96 -16.85 -23.92
CA LEU A 721 -3.51 -16.95 -25.27
C LEU A 721 -4.40 -18.20 -25.46
N LYS A 722 -4.04 -19.32 -24.82
CA LYS A 722 -4.84 -20.55 -24.82
C LYS A 722 -6.13 -20.38 -24.00
N ALA A 723 -6.02 -19.85 -22.79
CA ALA A 723 -7.16 -19.61 -21.91
C ALA A 723 -8.15 -18.61 -22.52
N SER A 724 -7.66 -17.55 -23.18
CA SER A 724 -8.49 -16.53 -23.83
C SER A 724 -9.37 -17.09 -24.95
N LYS A 725 -8.93 -18.14 -25.66
CA LYS A 725 -9.75 -18.84 -26.66
C LYS A 725 -10.90 -19.64 -26.03
N ALA A 726 -10.71 -20.14 -24.81
CA ALA A 726 -11.73 -20.91 -24.09
C ALA A 726 -12.68 -20.03 -23.26
N ALA A 727 -12.23 -18.86 -22.80
CA ALA A 727 -12.95 -17.97 -21.89
C ALA A 727 -14.40 -17.67 -22.32
N THR A 728 -14.61 -17.33 -23.59
CA THR A 728 -15.95 -17.03 -24.11
C THR A 728 -16.84 -18.27 -24.19
N ASN A 729 -16.26 -19.45 -24.44
CA ASN A 729 -17.00 -20.72 -24.44
C ASN A 729 -17.41 -21.13 -23.02
N THR A 730 -16.57 -20.87 -22.02
CA THR A 730 -16.90 -21.12 -20.60
C THR A 730 -18.05 -20.23 -20.16
N TYR A 731 -17.97 -18.93 -20.45
CA TYR A 731 -19.04 -17.98 -20.12
C TYR A 731 -20.38 -18.37 -20.74
N ASN A 732 -20.38 -18.69 -22.05
CA ASN A 732 -21.59 -19.11 -22.77
C ASN A 732 -22.16 -20.44 -22.26
N LYS A 733 -21.41 -21.26 -21.53
CA LYS A 733 -21.91 -22.48 -20.88
C LYS A 733 -22.51 -22.21 -19.51
N GLN A 734 -22.03 -21.21 -18.79
CA GLN A 734 -22.49 -20.85 -17.44
C GLN A 734 -23.72 -19.95 -17.44
N HIS A 735 -24.00 -19.26 -18.56
CA HIS A 735 -25.11 -18.31 -18.72
C HIS A 735 -26.09 -18.73 -19.81
N LYS A 736 -26.11 -20.03 -20.12
CA LYS A 736 -27.22 -20.72 -20.79
C LYS A 736 -28.10 -21.30 -19.71
#